data_AF-A0A947RN54-F1
#
_entry.id   AF-A0A947RN54-F1
#
_cell.length_a   1.000
_cell.length_b   1.000
_cell.length_c   1.000
_cell.angle_alpha   90.00
_cell.angle_beta   90.00
_cell.angle_gamma   90.00
#
_symmetry.space_group_name_H-M   'P 1'
#
loop_
_entity.id
_entity.type
_entity.pdbx_description
1 polymer ?
#
loop_
_entity_poly.entity_id
_entity_poly.type
_entity_poly.pdbx_seq_one_letter_code
_entity_poly.pdbx_strand_id
1 'polypeptide(L)'
;MSLRRCDRYLLRQMPGPFFLALAGLTLFILLNLILQLSELMVDRGIAVSQLLRLLILWMPELIAWAIPMSALFAVFLGLGRMEHDREIMALESIGVSLRRVLMPLLVASVGLCFITFGVYNWVMPASKNAAQRTYREMIISQSVPRISANTFFTGANDQYFYVRQYDADDGSVRDVLIYDVSGRLFPQAESQITMVTADSGTWTGDDWNLSDGRMYGFNREGMLIYSGTFEELAIPVAQTADEIWSQSKSPSEMGIRELLARIQRAKTSGLPINESIVELHQRFALPLSAFLFVLVGGAVSLMFGSKNRSTGIIIGLVIIGLYQGTYFWMQALGRRGALNPVIAAWIPNFLFGLIGLLLFLRVDKLASRDMWNRLRSRLPFLTSLLLITAFSLSCLGQEVPLHLECDDLFISTDRTEIIAQGSVHAILDDADLLADSVYLKQDADGLWRLEAAGDVALDFGEFDLRGDRIAADVVVTPQGAQTRFLEATGFQGQSDFTNSEGDEQTLYFLGESGRLDFDEAGELSLIEILDGEVTTCNCCDRPFLSQPYTLRASRLLFYPDQLIVAFGLTGRIGGVSILWLPVYVQPLADTLDSPLFPAFGSHALRGWYLKWNVPFYLSESFYGSVLFDYYARYRELGIGFVTRYALAGHQGRIRFYSFPAKVGESVFEFSVRHQLPAARNWSGEGHLDLRVVGDTTEIDYGAQAEGSSQGWTAKVSALREVTVVNSDDEDTENDVTNVTERIPELIVSHEAWSLGAWSVRPSVEAGRYREQFGDQPATEALRLSGALSLGSKPIDLFDVELSPRLTFRATTYEGAAIGQSSGSFQTTVGARWRDVSANYNLVLVQGDSPFEFDAQIATHHLAWTITRQSRGTLSIDSGINLYSGVFDPVHAKISWTDWANWTLDAKYILSDVVLDSLLLTGDWESDAARLDWSVPYLPAESRFGTVVFSGKSTSEWVNVDVNAKLDHGMVTVKTKLNGKISVERFTLSGKVTFSNVSFSSMTLASEYTSPSGWGATLAWTYSGGALSLDAFRYGVFWDVGDCLRIGIDRESSEIWVYASILAFPEAVLRYAPESASVQLGD
;
A
#
# COMPACT_ATOMS: atom_id res chain seq x y z
N MET A 1 -1.89 -50.93 36.79
CA MET A 1 -1.59 -50.97 35.34
C MET A 1 -0.07 -50.94 35.19
N SER A 2 0.60 -52.08 34.98
CA SER A 2 2.09 -52.08 34.99
C SER A 2 2.61 -51.43 33.69
N LEU A 3 3.34 -50.32 33.84
CA LEU A 3 4.01 -49.63 32.73
C LEU A 3 5.03 -50.58 32.10
N ARG A 4 4.76 -51.02 30.87
CA ARG A 4 5.71 -51.83 30.09
C ARG A 4 6.90 -50.95 29.69
N ARG A 5 8.02 -51.57 29.29
CA ARG A 5 9.24 -50.83 28.87
C ARG A 5 8.96 -49.78 27.78
N CYS A 6 8.02 -50.06 26.87
CA CYS A 6 7.59 -49.14 25.81
C CYS A 6 6.87 -47.90 26.37
N ASP A 7 5.99 -48.05 27.37
CA ASP A 7 5.28 -46.92 27.99
C ASP A 7 6.29 -45.96 28.66
N ARG A 8 7.31 -46.52 29.34
CA ARG A 8 8.39 -45.73 29.96
C ARG A 8 9.26 -45.03 28.91
N TYR A 9 9.52 -45.69 27.78
CA TYR A 9 10.29 -45.10 26.69
C TYR A 9 9.56 -43.90 26.10
N LEU A 10 8.26 -44.05 25.78
CA LEU A 10 7.42 -42.96 25.26
C LEU A 10 7.41 -41.75 26.22
N LEU A 11 7.20 -42.00 27.51
CA LEU A 11 7.20 -40.95 28.52
C LEU A 11 8.56 -40.26 28.70
N ARG A 12 9.68 -40.95 28.45
CA ARG A 12 11.02 -40.36 28.55
C ARG A 12 11.34 -39.41 27.39
N GLN A 13 10.65 -39.55 26.26
CA GLN A 13 10.89 -38.74 25.06
C GLN A 13 10.15 -37.38 25.08
N MET A 14 9.11 -37.22 25.90
CA MET A 14 8.24 -36.03 25.91
C MET A 14 8.75 -34.82 26.70
N PRO A 15 9.49 -34.95 27.83
CA PRO A 15 9.88 -33.79 28.63
C PRO A 15 10.74 -32.77 27.87
N GLY A 16 11.67 -33.21 27.02
CA GLY A 16 12.52 -32.31 26.24
C GLY A 16 11.71 -31.37 25.32
N PRO A 17 10.90 -31.93 24.41
CA PRO A 17 9.96 -31.14 23.59
C PRO A 17 9.00 -30.27 24.41
N PHE A 18 8.50 -30.77 25.55
CA PHE A 18 7.60 -30.01 26.42
C PHE A 18 8.24 -28.74 26.98
N PHE A 19 9.42 -28.84 27.59
CA PHE A 19 10.10 -27.66 28.16
C PHE A 19 10.60 -26.69 27.09
N LEU A 20 10.98 -27.19 25.91
CA LEU A 20 11.34 -26.34 24.77
C LEU A 20 10.12 -25.56 24.26
N ALA A 21 8.97 -26.21 24.10
CA ALA A 21 7.73 -25.55 23.71
C ALA A 21 7.23 -24.60 24.80
N LEU A 22 7.41 -24.93 26.08
CA LEU A 22 7.07 -24.06 27.20
C LEU A 22 7.90 -22.79 27.16
N ALA A 23 9.22 -22.88 27.07
CA ALA A 23 10.10 -21.72 26.97
C ALA A 23 9.76 -20.85 25.75
N GLY A 24 9.59 -21.45 24.57
CA GLY A 24 9.27 -20.73 23.34
C GLY A 24 7.92 -20.01 23.41
N LEU A 25 6.86 -20.68 23.87
CA LEU A 25 5.54 -20.06 24.01
C LEU A 25 5.52 -18.98 25.11
N THR A 26 6.18 -19.21 26.25
CA THR A 26 6.27 -18.18 27.28
C THR A 26 7.01 -16.95 26.78
N LEU A 27 8.11 -17.12 26.02
CA LEU A 27 8.87 -16.02 25.42
C LEU A 27 8.03 -15.26 24.38
N PHE A 28 7.27 -15.98 23.55
CA PHE A 28 6.39 -15.38 22.56
C PHE A 28 5.32 -14.49 23.22
N ILE A 29 4.64 -14.99 24.26
CA ILE A 29 3.62 -14.20 24.98
C ILE A 29 4.28 -13.04 25.75
N LEU A 30 5.49 -13.25 26.29
CA LEU A 30 6.27 -12.22 26.99
C LEU A 30 6.64 -11.04 26.08
N LEU A 31 6.97 -11.28 24.81
CA LEU A 31 7.36 -10.24 23.86
C LEU A 31 6.25 -9.20 23.67
N ASN A 32 5.01 -9.66 23.52
CA ASN A 32 3.84 -8.78 23.40
C ASN A 32 3.66 -7.90 24.65
N LEU A 33 3.94 -8.47 25.83
CA LEU A 33 3.81 -7.78 27.12
C LEU A 33 4.87 -6.69 27.32
N ILE A 34 6.08 -6.90 26.78
CA ILE A 34 7.16 -5.91 26.85
C ILE A 34 6.82 -4.68 25.99
N LEU A 35 6.18 -4.86 24.83
CA LEU A 35 5.75 -3.75 23.96
C LEU A 35 4.74 -2.86 24.69
N GLN A 36 3.70 -3.44 25.29
CA GLN A 36 2.70 -2.70 26.07
C GLN A 36 3.29 -1.97 27.29
N LEU A 37 4.32 -2.55 27.93
CA LEU A 37 4.99 -1.91 29.07
C LEU A 37 6.00 -0.83 28.64
N SER A 38 6.43 -0.81 27.37
CA SER A 38 7.40 0.17 26.87
C SER A 38 6.80 1.58 26.74
N GLU A 39 5.51 1.69 26.40
CA GLU A 39 4.76 2.96 26.41
C GLU A 39 4.79 3.59 27.81
N LEU A 40 4.62 2.78 28.87
CA LEU A 40 4.70 3.25 30.25
C LEU A 40 6.11 3.70 30.68
N MET A 41 7.18 3.20 30.04
CA MET A 41 8.55 3.70 30.29
C MET A 41 8.77 5.07 29.67
N VAL A 42 8.36 5.23 28.41
CA VAL A 42 8.62 6.43 27.62
C VAL A 42 7.78 7.59 28.15
N ASP A 43 6.53 7.34 28.52
CA ASP A 43 5.59 8.40 28.90
C ASP A 43 5.66 8.77 30.40
N ARG A 44 6.02 7.82 31.28
CA ARG A 44 5.92 8.01 32.75
C ARG A 44 7.23 7.86 33.51
N GLY A 45 8.36 7.62 32.82
CA GLY A 45 9.69 7.61 33.43
C GLY A 45 9.94 6.51 34.48
N ILE A 46 9.20 5.40 34.41
CA ILE A 46 9.27 4.31 35.39
C ILE A 46 10.60 3.55 35.27
N ALA A 47 11.25 3.29 36.41
CA ALA A 47 12.53 2.58 36.44
C ALA A 47 12.42 1.13 35.92
N VAL A 48 13.37 0.73 35.06
CA VAL A 48 13.46 -0.61 34.45
C VAL A 48 13.42 -1.74 35.48
N SER A 49 13.98 -1.53 36.68
CA SER A 49 13.96 -2.53 37.76
C SER A 49 12.56 -2.83 38.27
N GLN A 50 11.65 -1.85 38.29
CA GLN A 50 10.27 -2.04 38.73
C GLN A 50 9.45 -2.77 37.66
N LEU A 51 9.71 -2.50 36.39
CA LEU A 51 9.11 -3.23 35.28
C LEU A 51 9.59 -4.69 35.23
N LEU A 52 10.88 -4.94 35.47
CA LEU A 52 11.39 -6.31 35.57
C LEU A 52 10.75 -7.08 36.74
N ARG A 53 10.51 -6.40 37.87
CA ARG A 53 9.77 -6.98 39.00
C ARG A 53 8.32 -7.30 38.63
N LEU A 54 7.64 -6.40 37.91
CA LEU A 54 6.27 -6.63 37.42
C LEU A 54 6.23 -7.82 36.44
N LEU A 55 7.20 -7.90 35.53
CA LEU A 55 7.33 -9.00 34.56
C LEU A 55 7.45 -10.36 35.26
N ILE A 56 8.31 -10.46 36.28
CA ILE A 56 8.49 -11.67 37.09
C ILE A 56 7.19 -12.05 37.79
N LEU A 57 6.41 -11.08 38.27
CA LEU A 57 5.12 -11.32 38.92
C LEU A 57 4.01 -11.70 37.92
N TRP A 58 4.16 -11.42 36.62
CA TRP A 58 3.24 -11.87 35.58
C TRP A 58 3.62 -13.23 34.97
N MET A 59 4.88 -13.68 35.11
CA MET A 59 5.34 -14.99 34.60
C MET A 59 4.46 -16.20 34.97
N PRO A 60 3.94 -16.34 36.21
CA PRO A 60 3.10 -17.50 36.54
C PRO A 60 1.79 -17.57 35.76
N GLU A 61 1.22 -16.41 35.38
CA GLU A 61 0.06 -16.35 34.51
C GLU A 61 0.42 -16.85 33.11
N LEU A 62 1.50 -16.32 32.53
CA LEU A 62 1.99 -16.75 31.21
C LEU A 62 2.24 -18.26 31.16
N ILE A 63 2.87 -18.80 32.21
CA ILE A 63 3.14 -20.24 32.33
C ILE A 63 1.84 -21.04 32.44
N ALA A 64 0.84 -20.56 33.19
CA ALA A 64 -0.44 -21.26 33.33
C ALA A 64 -1.16 -21.44 31.99
N TRP A 65 -1.10 -20.42 31.13
CA TRP A 65 -1.61 -20.50 29.75
C TRP A 65 -0.72 -21.35 28.84
N ALA A 66 0.60 -21.26 28.99
CA ALA A 66 1.54 -21.96 28.13
C ALA A 66 1.54 -23.48 28.35
N ILE A 67 1.38 -23.98 29.59
CA ILE A 67 1.48 -25.42 29.91
C ILE A 67 0.59 -26.32 29.01
N PRO A 68 -0.74 -26.07 28.86
CA PRO A 68 -1.57 -26.87 27.96
C PRO A 68 -1.11 -26.85 26.50
N MET A 69 -0.71 -25.68 26.00
CA MET A 69 -0.23 -25.50 24.63
C MET A 69 1.11 -26.20 24.40
N SER A 70 2.01 -26.16 25.39
CA SER A 70 3.28 -26.89 25.35
C SER A 70 3.09 -28.40 25.35
N ALA A 71 2.05 -28.92 26.03
CA ALA A 71 1.71 -30.33 25.99
C ALA A 71 1.30 -30.78 24.58
N LEU A 72 0.61 -29.94 23.81
CA LEU A 72 0.29 -30.18 22.41
C LEU A 72 1.57 -30.36 21.58
N PHE A 73 2.45 -29.36 21.62
CA PHE A 73 3.71 -29.38 20.87
C PHE A 73 4.63 -30.50 21.33
N ALA A 74 4.64 -30.84 22.62
CA ALA A 74 5.43 -31.95 23.14
C ALA A 74 5.07 -33.26 22.44
N VAL A 75 3.78 -33.51 22.24
CA VAL A 75 3.27 -34.70 21.59
C VAL A 75 3.52 -34.65 20.08
N PHE A 76 3.31 -33.52 19.41
CA PHE A 76 3.61 -33.38 17.97
C PHE A 76 5.10 -33.53 17.65
N LEU A 77 5.98 -32.86 18.39
CA LEU A 77 7.42 -32.93 18.17
C LEU A 77 7.98 -34.29 18.62
N GLY A 78 7.49 -34.81 19.75
CA GLY A 78 7.90 -36.11 20.29
C GLY A 78 7.48 -37.26 19.39
N LEU A 79 6.18 -37.38 19.08
CA LEU A 79 5.67 -38.42 18.18
C LEU A 79 6.12 -38.19 16.74
N GLY A 80 6.16 -36.95 16.25
CA GLY A 80 6.66 -36.63 14.91
C GLY A 80 8.14 -37.01 14.72
N ARG A 81 9.01 -36.84 15.73
CA ARG A 81 10.38 -37.36 15.69
C ARG A 81 10.38 -38.89 15.61
N MET A 82 9.62 -39.55 16.49
CA MET A 82 9.54 -41.01 16.51
C MET A 82 8.97 -41.58 15.20
N GLU A 83 8.09 -40.86 14.53
CA GLU A 83 7.55 -41.23 13.23
C GLU A 83 8.56 -41.01 12.09
N HIS A 84 9.29 -39.90 12.12
CA HIS A 84 10.40 -39.65 11.19
C HIS A 84 11.51 -40.72 11.30
N ASP A 85 11.87 -41.08 12.54
CA ASP A 85 12.87 -42.10 12.85
C ASP A 85 12.30 -43.54 12.66
N ARG A 86 11.05 -43.66 12.18
CA ARG A 86 10.31 -44.92 11.94
C ARG A 86 10.14 -45.82 13.16
N GLU A 87 10.30 -45.27 14.36
CA GLU A 87 10.08 -45.97 15.63
C GLU A 87 8.59 -46.34 15.81
N ILE A 88 7.66 -45.47 15.37
CA ILE A 88 6.20 -45.74 15.40
C ILE A 88 5.84 -46.90 14.48
N MET A 89 6.37 -46.90 13.24
CA MET A 89 6.18 -47.99 12.28
C MET A 89 6.74 -49.32 12.81
N ALA A 90 7.88 -49.29 13.50
CA ALA A 90 8.44 -50.47 14.15
C ALA A 90 7.53 -51.02 15.25
N LEU A 91 6.90 -50.16 16.06
CA LEU A 91 5.93 -50.57 17.09
C LEU A 91 4.67 -51.18 16.47
N GLU A 92 4.15 -50.61 15.38
CA GLU A 92 3.00 -51.16 14.64
C GLU A 92 3.31 -52.54 14.05
N SER A 93 4.53 -52.77 13.55
CA SER A 93 4.94 -54.06 12.97
C SER A 93 4.93 -55.22 13.99
N ILE A 94 5.05 -54.92 15.28
CA ILE A 94 4.99 -55.88 16.40
C ILE A 94 3.56 -56.01 16.96
N GLY A 95 2.57 -55.36 16.31
CA GLY A 95 1.15 -55.44 16.66
C GLY A 95 0.71 -54.46 17.74
N VAL A 96 1.49 -53.41 18.03
CA VAL A 96 1.07 -52.34 18.94
C VAL A 96 0.20 -51.35 18.18
N SER A 97 -1.07 -51.20 18.58
CA SER A 97 -1.97 -50.21 17.97
C SER A 97 -1.56 -48.77 18.31
N LEU A 98 -1.84 -47.83 17.41
CA LEU A 98 -1.57 -46.39 17.61
C LEU A 98 -2.31 -45.85 18.84
N ARG A 99 -3.53 -46.34 19.12
CA ARG A 99 -4.23 -46.03 20.37
C ARG A 99 -3.43 -46.41 21.61
N ARG A 100 -2.76 -47.57 21.60
CA ARG A 100 -1.96 -48.02 22.73
C ARG A 100 -0.71 -47.16 22.94
N VAL A 101 -0.15 -46.61 21.86
CA VAL A 101 0.96 -45.64 21.91
C VAL A 101 0.53 -44.32 22.57
N LEU A 102 -0.69 -43.85 22.30
CA LEU A 102 -1.23 -42.62 22.90
C LEU A 102 -1.63 -42.75 24.37
N MET A 103 -2.09 -43.92 24.81
CA MET A 103 -2.56 -44.14 26.19
C MET A 103 -1.60 -43.67 27.31
N PRO A 104 -0.28 -44.00 27.30
CA PRO A 104 0.62 -43.51 28.34
C PRO A 104 0.76 -41.99 28.34
N LEU A 105 0.65 -41.34 27.18
CA LEU A 105 0.70 -39.87 27.05
C LEU A 105 -0.56 -39.22 27.62
N LEU A 106 -1.73 -39.80 27.35
CA LEU A 106 -3.01 -39.36 27.92
C LEU A 106 -2.99 -39.47 29.45
N VAL A 107 -2.47 -40.57 30.00
CA VAL A 107 -2.32 -40.71 31.46
C VAL A 107 -1.36 -39.65 32.04
N ALA A 108 -0.26 -39.35 31.35
CA ALA A 108 0.65 -38.29 31.78
C ALA A 108 0.00 -36.89 31.73
N SER A 109 -0.85 -36.63 30.74
CA SER A 109 -1.55 -35.35 30.61
C SER A 109 -2.57 -35.10 31.74
N VAL A 110 -3.13 -36.14 32.35
CA VAL A 110 -3.94 -36.00 33.57
C VAL A 110 -3.09 -35.45 34.73
N GLY A 111 -1.83 -35.88 34.83
CA GLY A 111 -0.87 -35.30 35.78
C GLY A 111 -0.61 -33.81 35.51
N LEU A 112 -0.46 -33.43 34.24
CA LEU A 112 -0.32 -32.02 33.84
C LEU A 112 -1.57 -31.20 34.20
N CYS A 113 -2.78 -31.75 34.05
CA CYS A 113 -4.02 -31.06 34.46
C CYS A 113 -4.00 -30.68 35.94
N PHE A 114 -3.54 -31.59 36.82
CA PHE A 114 -3.43 -31.28 38.26
C PHE A 114 -2.37 -30.21 38.55
N ILE A 115 -1.24 -30.23 37.82
CA ILE A 115 -0.20 -29.21 37.95
C ILE A 115 -0.74 -27.84 37.52
N THR A 116 -1.37 -27.76 36.34
CA THR A 116 -1.97 -26.52 35.83
C THR A 116 -3.06 -25.99 36.75
N PHE A 117 -3.90 -26.86 37.30
CA PHE A 117 -4.93 -26.48 38.28
C PHE A 117 -4.31 -25.88 39.54
N GLY A 118 -3.22 -26.46 40.06
CA GLY A 118 -2.47 -25.91 41.20
C GLY A 118 -1.86 -24.54 40.91
N VAL A 119 -1.25 -24.36 39.73
CA VAL A 119 -0.69 -23.06 39.31
C VAL A 119 -1.80 -22.01 39.19
N TYR A 120 -2.89 -22.32 38.49
CA TYR A 120 -3.97 -21.39 38.20
C TYR A 120 -4.79 -20.99 39.45
N ASN A 121 -4.93 -21.90 40.43
CA ASN A 121 -5.72 -21.63 41.62
C ASN A 121 -4.93 -21.02 42.79
N TRP A 122 -3.65 -21.36 42.95
CA TRP A 122 -2.85 -20.89 44.09
C TRP A 122 -1.76 -19.89 43.69
N VAL A 123 -0.97 -20.21 42.67
CA VAL A 123 0.20 -19.41 42.30
C VAL A 123 -0.24 -18.14 41.56
N MET A 124 -1.14 -18.27 40.57
CA MET A 124 -1.58 -17.15 39.73
C MET A 124 -2.27 -16.05 40.55
N PRO A 125 -3.27 -16.31 41.43
CA PRO A 125 -3.91 -15.25 42.19
C PRO A 125 -2.94 -14.56 43.14
N ALA A 126 -2.04 -15.29 43.80
CA ALA A 126 -1.02 -14.70 44.67
C ALA A 126 -0.09 -13.76 43.88
N SER A 127 0.33 -14.18 42.69
CA SER A 127 1.20 -13.40 41.82
C SER A 127 0.50 -12.16 41.24
N LYS A 128 -0.75 -12.29 40.78
CA LYS A 128 -1.56 -11.15 40.31
C LYS A 128 -1.81 -10.12 41.40
N ASN A 129 -2.16 -10.55 42.61
CA ASN A 129 -2.34 -9.65 43.75
C ASN A 129 -1.04 -8.89 44.08
N ALA A 130 0.11 -9.57 44.02
CA ALA A 130 1.41 -8.93 44.23
C ALA A 130 1.78 -7.96 43.08
N ALA A 131 1.52 -8.34 41.82
CA ALA A 131 1.75 -7.50 40.66
C ALA A 131 0.90 -6.23 40.70
N GLN A 132 -0.38 -6.35 41.04
CA GLN A 132 -1.31 -5.23 41.12
C GLN A 132 -0.93 -4.25 42.25
N ARG A 133 -0.38 -4.74 43.36
CA ARG A 133 0.20 -3.88 44.40
C ARG A 133 1.40 -3.09 43.87
N THR A 134 2.35 -3.75 43.21
CA THR A 134 3.51 -3.07 42.61
C THR A 134 3.09 -2.08 41.53
N TYR A 135 2.10 -2.42 40.70
CA TYR A 135 1.53 -1.52 39.69
C TYR A 135 0.88 -0.27 40.31
N ARG A 136 0.13 -0.44 41.41
CA ARG A 136 -0.46 0.68 42.15
C ARG A 136 0.60 1.56 42.83
N GLU A 137 1.64 0.96 43.42
CA GLU A 137 2.78 1.70 43.97
C GLU A 137 3.51 2.55 42.90
N MET A 138 3.58 2.08 41.65
CA MET A 138 4.12 2.83 40.51
C MET A 138 3.24 4.02 40.09
N ILE A 139 1.91 3.92 40.23
CA ILE A 139 0.97 4.98 39.87
C ILE A 139 0.83 6.03 40.98
N ILE A 140 0.80 5.59 42.24
CA ILE A 140 0.49 6.44 43.40
C ILE A 140 1.70 7.27 43.84
N SER A 141 2.92 6.86 43.50
CA SER A 141 4.15 7.54 43.93
C SER A 141 4.43 8.91 43.26
N GLN A 142 3.54 9.41 42.38
CA GLN A 142 3.71 10.74 41.76
C GLN A 142 2.57 11.76 41.94
N SER A 143 1.45 11.46 42.59
CA SER A 143 0.51 12.51 43.06
C SER A 143 -0.63 11.91 43.88
N VAL A 144 -1.07 12.65 44.89
CA VAL A 144 -2.23 12.36 45.75
C VAL A 144 -3.43 11.97 44.89
N PRO A 145 -4.20 10.93 45.25
CA PRO A 145 -5.38 10.52 44.46
C PRO A 145 -6.36 11.68 44.36
N ARG A 146 -6.49 12.25 43.15
CA ARG A 146 -7.55 13.20 42.84
C ARG A 146 -8.88 12.46 42.93
N ILE A 147 -9.69 12.78 43.94
CA ILE A 147 -11.13 12.49 43.88
C ILE A 147 -11.62 13.22 42.63
N SER A 148 -11.94 12.48 41.58
CA SER A 148 -12.39 13.06 40.32
C SER A 148 -13.80 13.62 40.52
N ALA A 149 -13.98 14.90 40.16
CA ALA A 149 -15.29 15.52 40.04
C ALA A 149 -16.21 14.62 39.17
N ASN A 150 -17.51 14.61 39.46
CA ASN A 150 -18.51 13.84 38.70
C ASN A 150 -18.35 12.30 38.78
N THR A 151 -17.75 11.78 39.86
CA THR A 151 -17.51 10.34 40.02
C THR A 151 -18.30 9.74 41.18
N PHE A 152 -18.92 8.58 40.95
CA PHE A 152 -19.51 7.75 42.00
C PHE A 152 -18.43 6.86 42.63
N PHE A 153 -18.36 6.83 43.96
CA PHE A 153 -17.50 5.91 44.68
C PHE A 153 -18.24 5.21 45.83
N THR A 154 -17.85 3.97 46.10
CA THR A 154 -18.50 3.11 47.11
C THR A 154 -17.75 3.19 48.44
N GLY A 155 -18.45 3.53 49.53
CA GLY A 155 -17.92 3.46 50.89
C GLY A 155 -18.11 2.09 51.56
N ALA A 156 -17.55 1.94 52.76
CA ALA A 156 -17.35 0.67 53.45
C ALA A 156 -18.62 -0.10 53.88
N ASN A 157 -19.83 0.43 53.65
CA ASN A 157 -21.09 -0.12 54.15
C ASN A 157 -22.25 -0.11 53.13
N ASP A 158 -22.00 -0.44 51.85
CA ASP A 158 -23.00 -0.32 50.77
C ASP A 158 -23.60 1.10 50.66
N GLN A 159 -22.74 2.08 50.90
CA GLN A 159 -23.02 3.51 50.74
C GLN A 159 -22.37 3.97 49.44
N TYR A 160 -23.12 4.67 48.60
CA TYR A 160 -22.62 5.26 47.36
C TYR A 160 -22.53 6.77 47.55
N PHE A 161 -21.36 7.33 47.31
CA PHE A 161 -21.10 8.75 47.39
C PHE A 161 -20.91 9.28 45.98
N TYR A 162 -21.48 10.45 45.73
CA TYR A 162 -21.32 11.20 44.50
C TYR A 162 -21.03 12.64 44.86
N VAL A 163 -20.04 13.22 44.19
CA VAL A 163 -19.64 14.62 44.36
C VAL A 163 -19.53 15.24 42.98
N ARG A 164 -20.27 16.33 42.75
CA ARG A 164 -20.19 17.04 41.46
C ARG A 164 -18.91 17.84 41.33
N GLN A 165 -18.50 18.58 42.37
CA GLN A 165 -17.28 19.37 42.37
C GLN A 165 -16.50 19.16 43.68
N TYR A 166 -15.20 18.95 43.56
CA TYR A 166 -14.28 18.83 44.68
C TYR A 166 -13.08 19.75 44.45
N ASP A 167 -12.79 20.61 45.43
CA ASP A 167 -11.61 21.46 45.43
C ASP A 167 -10.57 20.89 46.41
N ALA A 168 -9.40 20.56 45.87
CA ALA A 168 -8.35 19.85 46.61
C ALA A 168 -7.53 20.80 47.50
N ASP A 169 -7.59 22.11 47.27
CA ASP A 169 -6.80 23.09 48.02
C ASP A 169 -7.45 23.44 49.37
N ASP A 170 -8.78 23.41 49.46
CA ASP A 170 -9.54 23.74 50.67
C ASP A 170 -10.38 22.57 51.22
N GLY A 171 -10.44 21.43 50.51
CA GLY A 171 -11.21 20.25 50.91
C GLY A 171 -12.72 20.44 50.79
N SER A 172 -13.17 21.44 50.03
CA SER A 172 -14.60 21.70 49.81
C SER A 172 -15.21 20.76 48.78
N VAL A 173 -16.43 20.31 49.05
CA VAL A 173 -17.26 19.49 48.16
C VAL A 173 -18.57 20.24 47.87
N ARG A 174 -19.05 20.19 46.62
CA ARG A 174 -20.35 20.74 46.22
C ARG A 174 -21.21 19.71 45.51
N ASP A 175 -22.52 19.83 45.73
CA ASP A 175 -23.55 18.91 45.26
C ASP A 175 -23.21 17.45 45.59
N VAL A 176 -23.23 17.16 46.88
CA VAL A 176 -22.99 15.83 47.43
C VAL A 176 -24.27 15.03 47.42
N LEU A 177 -24.23 13.82 46.86
CA LEU A 177 -25.29 12.84 46.96
C LEU A 177 -24.76 11.57 47.62
N ILE A 178 -25.45 11.09 48.65
CA ILE A 178 -25.12 9.87 49.39
C ILE A 178 -26.32 8.96 49.34
N TYR A 179 -26.11 7.73 48.91
CA TYR A 179 -27.13 6.69 48.81
C TYR A 179 -26.72 5.50 49.68
N ASP A 180 -27.39 5.33 50.81
CA ASP A 180 -27.17 4.22 51.75
C ASP A 180 -28.22 3.14 51.52
N VAL A 181 -27.79 1.98 51.01
CA VAL A 181 -28.66 0.83 50.74
C VAL A 181 -28.70 -0.14 51.91
N SER A 182 -27.88 0.09 52.94
CA SER A 182 -27.79 -0.75 54.14
C SER A 182 -28.73 -0.31 55.27
N GLY A 183 -29.28 0.91 55.18
CA GLY A 183 -30.11 1.53 56.22
C GLY A 183 -29.36 1.76 57.54
N ARG A 184 -28.02 1.80 57.50
CA ARG A 184 -27.15 1.89 58.69
C ARG A 184 -26.74 3.31 59.05
N LEU A 185 -26.87 4.28 58.13
CA LEU A 185 -26.65 5.69 58.45
C LEU A 185 -27.65 6.18 59.50
N PHE A 186 -28.91 5.74 59.41
CA PHE A 186 -29.98 6.15 60.32
C PHE A 186 -30.84 4.95 60.77
N PRO A 187 -30.28 4.05 61.60
CA PRO A 187 -30.96 2.81 62.01
C PRO A 187 -32.22 3.06 62.86
N GLN A 188 -32.41 4.28 63.38
CA GLN A 188 -33.58 4.65 64.20
C GLN A 188 -34.86 4.93 63.40
N ALA A 189 -34.79 4.99 62.06
CA ALA A 189 -35.90 5.44 61.22
C ALA A 189 -36.59 4.33 60.40
N GLU A 190 -36.27 3.05 60.65
CA GLU A 190 -36.78 1.85 59.93
C GLU A 190 -36.66 1.88 58.39
N SER A 191 -35.96 2.86 57.81
CA SER A 191 -35.67 2.94 56.38
C SER A 191 -34.55 2.00 55.98
N GLN A 192 -34.77 1.23 54.93
CA GLN A 192 -33.73 0.34 54.38
C GLN A 192 -32.87 1.05 53.34
N ILE A 193 -33.39 2.09 52.71
CA ILE A 193 -32.66 2.92 51.75
C ILE A 193 -32.74 4.37 52.23
N THR A 194 -31.60 5.04 52.40
CA THR A 194 -31.54 6.47 52.70
C THR A 194 -30.80 7.21 51.59
N MET A 195 -31.39 8.29 51.09
CA MET A 195 -30.76 9.21 50.15
C MET A 195 -30.54 10.56 50.85
N VAL A 196 -29.31 11.06 50.83
CA VAL A 196 -28.91 12.35 51.42
C VAL A 196 -28.34 13.21 50.30
N THR A 197 -28.83 14.43 50.12
CA THR A 197 -28.32 15.43 49.17
C THR A 197 -27.87 16.66 49.94
N ALA A 198 -26.71 17.24 49.64
CA ALA A 198 -26.23 18.48 50.25
C ALA A 198 -25.60 19.40 49.21
N ASP A 199 -25.87 20.71 49.32
CA ASP A 199 -25.38 21.69 48.35
C ASP A 199 -23.88 21.95 48.51
N SER A 200 -23.38 21.92 49.74
CA SER A 200 -21.97 22.12 50.06
C SER A 200 -21.52 21.22 51.21
N GLY A 201 -20.21 21.04 51.34
CA GLY A 201 -19.62 20.39 52.48
C GLY A 201 -18.11 20.57 52.53
N THR A 202 -17.51 20.21 53.66
CA THR A 202 -16.07 20.24 53.84
C THR A 202 -15.60 18.89 54.36
N TRP A 203 -14.52 18.39 53.78
CA TRP A 203 -13.87 17.17 54.22
C TRP A 203 -12.74 17.51 55.20
N THR A 204 -12.87 17.08 56.44
CA THR A 204 -11.88 17.34 57.51
C THR A 204 -10.91 16.18 57.73
N GLY A 205 -10.83 15.24 56.78
CA GLY A 205 -10.03 14.01 56.87
C GLY A 205 -10.83 12.83 57.41
N ASP A 206 -11.53 13.02 58.53
CA ASP A 206 -12.29 11.94 59.19
C ASP A 206 -13.81 12.03 58.97
N ASP A 207 -14.36 13.24 58.93
CA ASP A 207 -15.79 13.51 58.79
C ASP A 207 -16.07 14.36 57.54
N TRP A 208 -17.25 14.14 56.95
CA TRP A 208 -17.85 15.05 55.96
C TRP A 208 -18.85 15.92 56.69
N ASN A 209 -18.51 17.19 56.86
CA ASN A 209 -19.45 18.18 57.35
C ASN A 209 -20.22 18.73 56.16
N LEU A 210 -21.42 18.21 55.96
CA LEU A 210 -22.33 18.62 54.90
C LEU A 210 -23.22 19.76 55.39
N SER A 211 -23.41 20.76 54.54
CA SER A 211 -24.21 21.94 54.81
C SER A 211 -25.33 22.10 53.79
N ASP A 212 -26.49 22.55 54.28
CA ASP A 212 -27.72 22.80 53.51
C ASP A 212 -28.15 21.59 52.66
N GLY A 213 -28.70 20.58 53.33
CA GLY A 213 -29.07 19.32 52.69
C GLY A 213 -30.45 18.79 53.04
N ARG A 214 -30.86 17.78 52.27
CA ARG A 214 -32.13 17.06 52.39
C ARG A 214 -31.84 15.57 52.52
N MET A 215 -32.70 14.87 53.25
CA MET A 215 -32.63 13.43 53.40
C MET A 215 -34.01 12.80 53.15
N TYR A 216 -33.99 11.64 52.50
CA TYR A 216 -35.16 10.86 52.13
C TYR A 216 -34.93 9.41 52.56
N GLY A 217 -35.88 8.82 53.29
CA GLY A 217 -35.85 7.41 53.68
C GLY A 217 -36.93 6.63 52.94
N PHE A 218 -36.59 5.49 52.35
CA PHE A 218 -37.51 4.63 51.59
C PHE A 218 -37.63 3.23 52.20
N ASN A 219 -38.79 2.61 52.01
CA ASN A 219 -39.04 1.20 52.33
C ASN A 219 -38.70 0.27 51.14
N ARG A 220 -38.85 -1.05 51.32
CA ARG A 220 -38.56 -2.05 50.25
C ARG A 220 -39.44 -1.92 49.00
N GLU A 221 -40.63 -1.34 49.14
CA GLU A 221 -41.54 -1.11 48.01
C GLU A 221 -41.29 0.23 47.30
N GLY A 222 -40.25 0.99 47.69
CA GLY A 222 -39.92 2.30 47.12
C GLY A 222 -40.80 3.44 47.63
N MET A 223 -41.59 3.23 48.70
CA MET A 223 -42.37 4.29 49.32
C MET A 223 -41.53 5.12 50.29
N LEU A 224 -41.68 6.44 50.21
CA LEU A 224 -41.03 7.40 51.09
C LEU A 224 -41.61 7.30 52.51
N ILE A 225 -40.78 6.91 53.48
CA ILE A 225 -41.13 6.77 54.90
C ILE A 225 -40.94 8.11 55.63
N TYR A 226 -39.85 8.83 55.31
CA TYR A 226 -39.58 10.14 55.88
C TYR A 226 -38.83 11.04 54.90
N SER A 227 -39.01 12.35 55.06
CA SER A 227 -38.23 13.39 54.40
C SER A 227 -37.88 14.49 55.40
N GLY A 228 -36.62 14.92 55.44
CA GLY A 228 -36.14 15.97 56.33
C GLY A 228 -35.10 16.87 55.67
N THR A 229 -34.84 18.01 56.28
CA THR A 229 -33.80 18.97 55.88
C THR A 229 -32.85 19.21 57.04
N PHE A 230 -31.56 19.42 56.77
CA PHE A 230 -30.54 19.75 57.77
C PHE A 230 -29.71 20.95 57.31
N GLU A 231 -29.32 21.80 58.26
CA GLU A 231 -28.39 22.91 58.02
C GLU A 231 -26.93 22.43 58.09
N GLU A 232 -26.61 21.57 59.07
CA GLU A 232 -25.31 20.91 59.19
C GLU A 232 -25.51 19.43 59.55
N LEU A 233 -24.79 18.55 58.86
CA LEU A 233 -24.76 17.11 59.12
C LEU A 233 -23.34 16.57 58.95
N ALA A 234 -22.76 16.08 60.04
CA ALA A 234 -21.47 15.41 60.04
C ALA A 234 -21.65 13.90 59.77
N ILE A 235 -21.05 13.39 58.69
CA ILE A 235 -21.04 11.97 58.36
C ILE A 235 -19.61 11.45 58.54
N PRO A 236 -19.38 10.45 59.41
CA PRO A 236 -18.06 9.85 59.58
C PRO A 236 -17.72 8.98 58.37
N VAL A 237 -16.74 9.41 57.57
CA VAL A 237 -16.31 8.75 56.33
C VAL A 237 -14.99 7.97 56.54
N ALA A 238 -14.24 8.24 57.62
CA ALA A 238 -12.95 7.61 57.86
C ALA A 238 -13.04 6.14 58.33
N GLN A 239 -12.97 5.23 57.37
CA GLN A 239 -12.01 4.10 57.39
C GLN A 239 -11.35 3.95 56.01
N THR A 240 -10.18 4.59 55.91
CA THR A 240 -8.95 4.17 55.22
C THR A 240 -9.00 3.92 53.71
N ALA A 241 -8.35 4.81 52.94
CA ALA A 241 -8.09 4.65 51.51
C ALA A 241 -7.48 3.28 51.14
N ASP A 242 -6.67 2.65 52.00
CA ASP A 242 -6.16 1.29 51.79
C ASP A 242 -7.25 0.20 51.74
N GLU A 243 -8.40 0.40 52.39
CA GLU A 243 -9.55 -0.52 52.31
C GLU A 243 -10.42 -0.27 51.07
N ILE A 244 -10.59 0.99 50.66
CA ILE A 244 -11.29 1.36 49.41
C ILE A 244 -10.53 0.77 48.20
N TRP A 245 -9.20 0.85 48.20
CA TRP A 245 -8.38 0.32 47.10
C TRP A 245 -8.13 -1.19 47.19
N SER A 246 -8.16 -1.81 48.38
CA SER A 246 -7.99 -3.27 48.51
C SER A 246 -9.26 -4.08 48.16
N GLN A 247 -10.42 -3.44 48.02
CA GLN A 247 -11.68 -4.11 47.69
C GLN A 247 -12.00 -4.19 46.18
N SER A 248 -11.30 -3.47 45.30
CA SER A 248 -11.49 -3.53 43.85
C SER A 248 -10.68 -4.63 43.14
N LYS A 249 -10.53 -5.81 43.78
CA LYS A 249 -9.91 -6.96 43.09
C LYS A 249 -10.78 -7.38 41.90
N SER A 250 -10.18 -7.51 40.71
CA SER A 250 -10.85 -8.14 39.56
C SER A 250 -11.19 -9.61 39.90
N PRO A 251 -12.28 -10.20 39.36
CA PRO A 251 -12.55 -11.63 39.52
C PRO A 251 -11.35 -12.54 39.18
N SER A 252 -10.49 -12.12 38.25
CA SER A 252 -9.28 -12.86 37.87
C SER A 252 -8.17 -12.86 38.95
N GLU A 253 -8.21 -11.92 39.90
CA GLU A 253 -7.26 -11.79 41.02
C GLU A 253 -7.67 -12.62 42.26
N MET A 254 -8.90 -13.14 42.28
CA MET A 254 -9.49 -13.83 43.43
C MET A 254 -9.27 -15.34 43.37
N GLY A 255 -8.94 -15.96 44.51
CA GLY A 255 -8.96 -17.43 44.62
C GLY A 255 -10.40 -17.99 44.62
N ILE A 256 -10.57 -19.31 44.41
CA ILE A 256 -11.91 -19.95 44.36
C ILE A 256 -12.78 -19.62 45.58
N ARG A 257 -12.19 -19.59 46.79
CA ARG A 257 -12.92 -19.27 48.02
C ARG A 257 -13.43 -17.82 48.05
N GLU A 258 -12.57 -16.88 47.63
CA GLU A 258 -12.93 -15.45 47.55
C GLU A 258 -13.98 -15.21 46.47
N LEU A 259 -13.85 -15.89 45.33
CA LEU A 259 -14.78 -15.80 44.20
C LEU A 259 -16.18 -16.32 44.56
N LEU A 260 -16.27 -17.45 45.26
CA LEU A 260 -17.55 -17.99 45.75
C LEU A 260 -18.21 -17.05 46.76
N ALA A 261 -17.43 -16.48 47.69
CA ALA A 261 -17.94 -15.49 48.65
C ALA A 261 -18.41 -14.20 47.97
N ARG A 262 -17.76 -13.77 46.88
CA ARG A 262 -18.20 -12.64 46.06
C ARG A 262 -19.51 -12.94 45.33
N ILE A 263 -19.63 -14.12 44.70
CA ILE A 263 -20.86 -14.54 44.00
C ILE A 263 -22.05 -14.54 44.97
N GLN A 264 -21.85 -15.04 46.19
CA GLN A 264 -22.91 -15.08 47.20
C GLN A 264 -23.36 -13.68 47.64
N ARG A 265 -22.40 -12.75 47.86
CA ARG A 265 -22.70 -11.35 48.18
C ARG A 265 -23.37 -10.59 47.03
N ALA A 266 -22.83 -10.72 45.81
CA ALA A 266 -23.39 -10.07 44.63
C ALA A 266 -24.82 -10.58 44.33
N LYS A 267 -25.10 -11.87 44.58
CA LYS A 267 -26.44 -12.44 44.46
C LYS A 267 -27.43 -11.88 45.49
N THR A 268 -27.00 -11.58 46.72
CA THR A 268 -27.87 -10.94 47.72
C THR A 268 -28.12 -9.47 47.43
N SER A 269 -27.18 -8.79 46.77
CA SER A 269 -27.26 -7.36 46.43
C SER A 269 -27.83 -7.07 45.03
N GLY A 270 -28.24 -8.11 44.26
CA GLY A 270 -28.80 -7.94 42.91
C GLY A 270 -27.80 -7.51 41.82
N LEU A 271 -26.49 -7.63 42.07
CA LEU A 271 -25.43 -7.24 41.13
C LEU A 271 -25.18 -8.33 40.07
N PRO A 272 -24.70 -7.98 38.86
CA PRO A 272 -24.38 -8.95 37.82
C PRO A 272 -23.26 -9.90 38.27
N ILE A 273 -23.55 -11.21 38.24
CA ILE A 273 -22.64 -12.27 38.71
C ILE A 273 -21.96 -13.05 37.56
N ASN A 274 -22.32 -12.75 36.30
CA ASN A 274 -21.96 -13.56 35.14
C ASN A 274 -20.44 -13.68 34.98
N GLU A 275 -19.71 -12.58 35.08
CA GLU A 275 -18.24 -12.57 34.98
C GLU A 275 -17.58 -13.47 36.05
N SER A 276 -18.07 -13.39 37.29
CA SER A 276 -17.54 -14.19 38.40
C SER A 276 -17.86 -15.69 38.24
N ILE A 277 -19.03 -16.04 37.69
CA ILE A 277 -19.39 -17.45 37.41
C ILE A 277 -18.54 -18.01 36.27
N VAL A 278 -18.35 -17.24 35.20
CA VAL A 278 -17.50 -17.63 34.07
C VAL A 278 -16.07 -17.91 34.57
N GLU A 279 -15.49 -16.98 35.34
CA GLU A 279 -14.15 -17.13 35.91
C GLU A 279 -14.04 -18.36 36.83
N LEU A 280 -15.07 -18.65 37.64
CA LEU A 280 -15.10 -19.83 38.51
C LEU A 280 -14.96 -21.11 37.70
N HIS A 281 -15.73 -21.24 36.63
CA HIS A 281 -15.73 -22.45 35.80
C HIS A 281 -14.47 -22.56 34.93
N GLN A 282 -13.89 -21.43 34.50
CA GLN A 282 -12.61 -21.41 33.79
C GLN A 282 -11.47 -22.01 34.61
N ARG A 283 -11.48 -21.82 35.93
CA ARG A 283 -10.47 -22.42 36.84
C ARG A 283 -10.41 -23.94 36.76
N PHE A 284 -11.50 -24.58 36.34
CA PHE A 284 -11.55 -26.03 36.11
C PHE A 284 -11.44 -26.39 34.62
N ALA A 285 -11.96 -25.56 33.73
CA ALA A 285 -11.95 -25.80 32.30
C ALA A 285 -10.53 -25.66 31.71
N LEU A 286 -9.78 -24.61 32.06
CA LEU A 286 -8.46 -24.36 31.49
C LEU A 286 -7.47 -25.50 31.78
N PRO A 287 -7.36 -26.05 33.00
CA PRO A 287 -6.45 -27.17 33.25
C PRO A 287 -6.79 -28.43 32.45
N LEU A 288 -8.08 -28.69 32.21
CA LEU A 288 -8.54 -29.85 31.43
C LEU A 288 -8.07 -29.79 29.97
N SER A 289 -7.83 -28.59 29.43
CA SER A 289 -7.36 -28.41 28.05
C SER A 289 -6.03 -29.10 27.78
N ALA A 290 -5.15 -29.28 28.77
CA ALA A 290 -3.89 -30.01 28.59
C ALA A 290 -4.13 -31.47 28.18
N PHE A 291 -5.13 -32.13 28.77
CA PHE A 291 -5.54 -33.47 28.38
C PHE A 291 -6.15 -33.49 26.98
N LEU A 292 -7.00 -32.51 26.67
CA LEU A 292 -7.67 -32.41 25.37
C LEU A 292 -6.68 -32.15 24.23
N PHE A 293 -5.67 -31.31 24.47
CA PHE A 293 -4.60 -31.06 23.53
C PHE A 293 -3.76 -32.32 23.26
N VAL A 294 -3.42 -33.10 24.30
CA VAL A 294 -2.72 -34.38 24.10
C VAL A 294 -3.60 -35.39 23.34
N LEU A 295 -4.91 -35.38 23.58
CA LEU A 295 -5.87 -36.24 22.88
C LEU A 295 -5.99 -35.90 21.39
N VAL A 296 -6.24 -34.64 21.08
CA VAL A 296 -6.37 -34.15 19.69
C VAL A 296 -5.02 -34.20 19.00
N GLY A 297 -4.00 -33.54 19.56
CA GLY A 297 -2.68 -33.45 18.96
C GLY A 297 -1.98 -34.79 18.85
N GLY A 298 -2.17 -35.71 19.80
CA GLY A 298 -1.66 -37.07 19.69
C GLY A 298 -2.28 -37.84 18.54
N ALA A 299 -3.61 -37.80 18.40
CA ALA A 299 -4.29 -38.47 17.30
C ALA A 299 -3.92 -37.84 15.94
N VAL A 300 -3.89 -36.51 15.86
CA VAL A 300 -3.52 -35.77 14.64
C VAL A 300 -2.05 -36.00 14.30
N SER A 301 -1.13 -35.97 15.25
CA SER A 301 0.30 -36.22 15.00
C SER A 301 0.53 -37.59 14.37
N LEU A 302 -0.13 -38.64 14.86
CA LEU A 302 0.00 -40.00 14.32
C LEU A 302 -0.73 -40.20 12.99
N MET A 303 -1.71 -39.36 12.66
CA MET A 303 -2.46 -39.43 11.40
C MET A 303 -1.78 -38.66 10.28
N PHE A 304 -1.25 -37.47 10.60
CA PHE A 304 -0.70 -36.51 9.65
C PHE A 304 0.82 -36.54 9.57
N GLY A 305 1.43 -37.54 10.19
CA GLY A 305 2.84 -37.87 10.20
C GLY A 305 3.65 -37.31 9.06
N SER A 306 4.08 -36.08 9.23
CA SER A 306 4.78 -35.37 8.18
C SER A 306 6.20 -35.86 8.19
N LYS A 307 6.70 -36.30 7.03
CA LYS A 307 8.12 -36.59 6.82
C LYS A 307 9.03 -35.45 7.31
N ASN A 308 8.51 -34.22 7.42
CA ASN A 308 9.21 -33.02 7.88
C ASN A 308 8.66 -32.53 9.23
N ARG A 309 9.56 -32.18 10.17
CA ARG A 309 9.21 -31.69 11.52
C ARG A 309 8.41 -30.37 11.51
N SER A 310 8.52 -29.56 10.46
CA SER A 310 7.88 -28.24 10.34
C SER A 310 6.36 -28.32 10.20
N THR A 311 5.81 -29.31 9.51
CA THR A 311 4.36 -29.41 9.29
C THR A 311 3.60 -29.68 10.60
N GLY A 312 4.19 -30.47 11.52
CA GLY A 312 3.62 -30.69 12.85
C GLY A 312 3.55 -29.40 13.69
N ILE A 313 4.52 -28.49 13.53
CA ILE A 313 4.52 -27.19 14.21
C ILE A 313 3.38 -26.32 13.68
N ILE A 314 3.21 -26.24 12.35
CA ILE A 314 2.16 -25.45 11.71
C ILE A 314 0.77 -25.95 12.14
N ILE A 315 0.54 -27.26 12.09
CA ILE A 315 -0.75 -27.85 12.50
C ILE A 315 -1.01 -27.62 14.00
N GLY A 316 0.03 -27.74 14.84
CA GLY A 316 -0.07 -27.44 16.26
C GLY A 316 -0.49 -26.00 16.53
N LEU A 317 0.10 -25.03 15.82
CA LEU A 317 -0.22 -23.62 15.94
C LEU A 317 -1.66 -23.31 15.51
N VAL A 318 -2.14 -23.94 14.43
CA VAL A 318 -3.54 -23.83 13.98
C VAL A 318 -4.52 -24.38 15.03
N ILE A 319 -4.24 -25.54 15.62
CA ILE A 319 -5.09 -26.13 16.66
C ILE A 319 -5.14 -25.22 17.90
N ILE A 320 -4.01 -24.63 18.29
CA ILE A 320 -3.94 -23.66 19.38
C ILE A 320 -4.79 -22.42 19.06
N GLY A 321 -4.61 -21.85 17.86
CA GLY A 321 -5.38 -20.69 17.41
C GLY A 321 -6.88 -20.94 17.43
N LEU A 322 -7.34 -22.09 16.92
CA LEU A 322 -8.76 -22.47 16.93
C LEU A 322 -9.30 -22.65 18.35
N TYR A 323 -8.54 -23.29 19.26
CA TYR A 323 -8.96 -23.46 20.65
C TYR A 323 -9.04 -22.10 21.36
N GLN A 324 -8.01 -21.24 21.20
CA GLN A 324 -7.98 -19.93 21.83
C GLN A 324 -9.08 -19.01 21.30
N GLY A 325 -9.31 -19.00 19.98
CA GLY A 325 -10.43 -18.27 19.38
C GLY A 325 -11.77 -18.70 19.99
N THR A 326 -12.05 -20.01 20.00
CA THR A 326 -13.29 -20.54 20.61
C THR A 326 -13.39 -20.20 22.10
N TYR A 327 -12.27 -20.26 22.83
CA TYR A 327 -12.19 -19.94 24.25
C TYR A 327 -12.51 -18.47 24.53
N PHE A 328 -11.89 -17.52 23.84
CA PHE A 328 -12.15 -16.09 24.04
C PHE A 328 -13.57 -15.69 23.64
N TRP A 329 -14.05 -16.19 22.49
CA TRP A 329 -15.40 -15.91 22.01
C TRP A 329 -16.47 -16.39 23.01
N MET A 330 -16.41 -17.65 23.43
CA MET A 330 -17.38 -18.18 24.39
C MET A 330 -17.38 -17.43 25.72
N GLN A 331 -16.22 -16.91 26.14
CA GLN A 331 -16.11 -16.12 27.37
C GLN A 331 -16.71 -14.74 27.26
N ALA A 332 -16.53 -14.07 26.13
CA ALA A 332 -17.20 -12.80 25.87
C ALA A 332 -18.73 -12.97 25.96
N LEU A 333 -19.28 -14.01 25.31
CA LEU A 333 -20.71 -14.33 25.38
C LEU A 333 -21.16 -14.66 26.82
N GLY A 334 -20.38 -15.44 27.56
CA GLY A 334 -20.70 -15.82 28.94
C GLY A 334 -20.63 -14.65 29.93
N ARG A 335 -19.65 -13.76 29.80
CA ARG A 335 -19.47 -12.58 30.66
C ARG A 335 -20.58 -11.55 30.44
N ARG A 336 -20.96 -11.32 29.18
CA ARG A 336 -22.08 -10.43 28.80
C ARG A 336 -23.46 -11.02 29.11
N GLY A 337 -23.55 -12.29 29.49
CA GLY A 337 -24.82 -12.96 29.80
C GLY A 337 -25.62 -13.41 28.58
N ALA A 338 -25.07 -13.28 27.37
CA ALA A 338 -25.66 -13.74 26.10
C ALA A 338 -25.80 -15.27 26.07
N LEU A 339 -24.87 -15.98 26.70
CA LEU A 339 -24.91 -17.43 26.88
C LEU A 339 -24.80 -17.77 28.36
N ASN A 340 -25.39 -18.89 28.79
CA ASN A 340 -25.32 -19.31 30.19
C ASN A 340 -23.84 -19.33 30.64
N PRO A 341 -23.45 -18.56 31.67
CA PRO A 341 -22.05 -18.39 32.09
C PRO A 341 -21.32 -19.72 32.34
N VAL A 342 -22.05 -20.73 32.82
CA VAL A 342 -21.51 -22.07 33.04
C VAL A 342 -21.21 -22.74 31.69
N ILE A 343 -22.17 -22.76 30.78
CA ILE A 343 -22.03 -23.45 29.48
C ILE A 343 -20.90 -22.80 28.67
N ALA A 344 -20.84 -21.46 28.66
CA ALA A 344 -19.81 -20.67 28.00
C ALA A 344 -18.39 -21.11 28.38
N ALA A 345 -18.13 -21.32 29.67
CA ALA A 345 -16.81 -21.73 30.14
C ALA A 345 -16.41 -23.15 29.69
N TRP A 346 -17.36 -24.03 29.37
CA TRP A 346 -17.09 -25.44 29.06
C TRP A 346 -17.21 -25.83 27.58
N ILE A 347 -17.90 -25.06 26.75
CA ILE A 347 -18.06 -25.36 25.32
C ILE A 347 -16.74 -25.66 24.60
N PRO A 348 -15.67 -24.86 24.74
CA PRO A 348 -14.40 -25.13 24.05
C PRO A 348 -13.86 -26.54 24.37
N ASN A 349 -13.96 -26.93 25.63
CA ASN A 349 -13.51 -28.25 26.09
C ASN A 349 -14.38 -29.39 25.56
N PHE A 350 -15.70 -29.22 25.54
CA PHE A 350 -16.61 -30.24 25.00
C PHE A 350 -16.40 -30.44 23.50
N LEU A 351 -16.21 -29.35 22.75
CA LEU A 351 -15.99 -29.39 21.31
C LEU A 351 -14.67 -30.11 20.97
N PHE A 352 -13.55 -29.65 21.54
CA PHE A 352 -12.25 -30.27 21.28
C PHE A 352 -12.14 -31.68 21.87
N GLY A 353 -12.82 -31.95 22.99
CA GLY A 353 -12.91 -33.29 23.55
C GLY A 353 -13.68 -34.26 22.67
N LEU A 354 -14.80 -33.83 22.08
CA LEU A 354 -15.55 -34.66 21.13
C LEU A 354 -14.73 -34.96 19.88
N ILE A 355 -14.09 -33.93 19.30
CA ILE A 355 -13.22 -34.09 18.13
C ILE A 355 -12.05 -35.03 18.45
N GLY A 356 -11.35 -34.79 19.56
CA GLY A 356 -10.24 -35.61 20.01
C GLY A 356 -10.64 -37.06 20.26
N LEU A 357 -11.80 -37.29 20.89
CA LEU A 357 -12.33 -38.63 21.12
C LEU A 357 -12.65 -39.35 19.81
N LEU A 358 -13.31 -38.68 18.86
CA LEU A 358 -13.63 -39.25 17.56
C LEU A 358 -12.36 -39.63 16.79
N LEU A 359 -11.35 -38.76 16.78
CA LEU A 359 -10.05 -39.03 16.16
C LEU A 359 -9.33 -40.19 16.84
N PHE A 360 -9.26 -40.21 18.17
CA PHE A 360 -8.68 -41.30 18.94
C PHE A 360 -9.35 -42.66 18.65
N LEU A 361 -10.69 -42.68 18.55
CA LEU A 361 -11.44 -43.89 18.23
C LEU A 361 -11.28 -44.36 16.77
N ARG A 362 -10.76 -43.51 15.89
CA ARG A 362 -10.60 -43.81 14.46
C ARG A 362 -9.14 -43.86 14.01
N VAL A 363 -8.17 -43.52 14.86
CA VAL A 363 -6.74 -43.39 14.52
C VAL A 363 -6.17 -44.63 13.82
N ASP A 364 -6.46 -45.85 14.32
CA ASP A 364 -5.97 -47.10 13.72
C ASP A 364 -6.56 -47.39 12.31
N LYS A 365 -7.74 -46.80 11.99
CA LYS A 365 -8.38 -46.94 10.66
C LYS A 365 -8.01 -45.81 9.71
N LEU A 366 -7.86 -44.59 10.26
CA LEU A 366 -7.58 -43.34 9.55
C LEU A 366 -6.14 -43.27 9.02
N ALA A 367 -5.17 -43.93 9.67
CA ALA A 367 -3.78 -43.99 9.22
C ALA A 367 -3.58 -44.79 7.91
N SER A 368 -4.62 -45.46 7.39
CA SER A 368 -4.57 -46.11 6.08
C SER A 368 -4.72 -45.08 4.94
N ARG A 369 -3.72 -45.07 4.03
CA ARG A 369 -3.51 -44.11 2.92
C ARG A 369 -4.74 -43.76 2.06
N ASP A 370 -5.75 -44.64 1.98
CA ASP A 370 -6.89 -44.48 1.07
C ASP A 370 -7.91 -43.42 1.48
N MET A 371 -7.95 -43.02 2.75
CA MET A 371 -8.98 -42.08 3.21
C MET A 371 -8.59 -40.61 3.08
N TRP A 372 -7.31 -40.26 2.84
CA TRP A 372 -6.89 -38.86 2.65
C TRP A 372 -7.48 -38.24 1.38
N ASN A 373 -7.60 -39.03 0.31
CA ASN A 373 -8.30 -38.61 -0.91
C ASN A 373 -9.80 -38.42 -0.68
N ARG A 374 -10.41 -39.19 0.23
CA ARG A 374 -11.84 -39.04 0.59
C ARG A 374 -12.08 -37.89 1.56
N LEU A 375 -11.15 -37.64 2.49
CA LEU A 375 -11.25 -36.53 3.45
C LEU A 375 -10.97 -35.19 2.77
N ARG A 376 -10.03 -35.11 1.81
CA ARG A 376 -9.84 -33.94 0.93
C ARG A 376 -11.11 -33.55 0.19
N SER A 377 -11.92 -34.53 -0.23
CA SER A 377 -13.21 -34.27 -0.91
C SER A 377 -14.33 -33.79 0.01
N ARG A 378 -14.20 -33.98 1.33
CA ARG A 378 -15.21 -33.56 2.33
C ARG A 378 -14.74 -32.45 3.27
N LEU A 379 -13.46 -32.09 3.23
CA LEU A 379 -12.90 -30.91 3.88
C LEU A 379 -13.68 -29.63 3.54
N PRO A 380 -14.02 -29.32 2.27
CA PRO A 380 -14.79 -28.10 1.96
C PRO A 380 -16.18 -28.11 2.60
N PHE A 381 -16.78 -29.29 2.81
CA PHE A 381 -18.10 -29.43 3.46
C PHE A 381 -18.02 -29.33 4.99
N LEU A 382 -16.92 -29.81 5.61
CA LEU A 382 -16.69 -29.63 7.04
C LEU A 382 -16.23 -28.21 7.36
N THR A 383 -15.42 -27.57 6.50
CA THR A 383 -15.09 -26.15 6.62
C THR A 383 -16.30 -25.28 6.36
N SER A 384 -17.17 -25.61 5.39
CA SER A 384 -18.43 -24.90 5.20
C SER A 384 -19.39 -25.13 6.37
N LEU A 385 -19.47 -26.33 6.96
CA LEU A 385 -20.34 -26.57 8.12
C LEU A 385 -19.82 -25.85 9.37
N LEU A 386 -18.51 -25.79 9.59
CA LEU A 386 -17.88 -25.08 10.71
C LEU A 386 -17.97 -23.56 10.53
N LEU A 387 -17.82 -23.08 9.28
CA LEU A 387 -18.11 -21.69 8.90
C LEU A 387 -19.59 -21.36 9.08
N ILE A 388 -20.52 -22.21 8.63
CA ILE A 388 -21.97 -21.98 8.76
C ILE A 388 -22.40 -21.99 10.23
N THR A 389 -21.83 -22.86 11.08
CA THR A 389 -22.12 -22.83 12.53
C THR A 389 -21.42 -21.69 13.28
N ALA A 390 -20.30 -21.17 12.76
CA ALA A 390 -19.63 -19.99 13.29
C ALA A 390 -20.31 -18.69 12.83
N PHE A 391 -20.89 -18.67 11.63
CA PHE A 391 -21.60 -17.54 11.04
C PHE A 391 -23.02 -17.41 11.59
N SER A 392 -23.68 -18.53 11.93
CA SER A 392 -25.07 -18.52 12.43
C SER A 392 -25.21 -18.15 13.91
N LEU A 393 -24.13 -17.80 14.62
CA LEU A 393 -24.18 -17.35 16.02
C LEU A 393 -23.56 -15.95 16.24
N SER A 394 -23.24 -15.23 15.16
CA SER A 394 -22.82 -13.83 15.20
C SER A 394 -23.95 -12.87 15.61
N CYS A 395 -25.19 -13.35 15.71
CA CYS A 395 -26.32 -12.55 16.13
C CYS A 395 -26.52 -12.63 17.65
N LEU A 396 -25.65 -12.02 18.44
CA LEU A 396 -25.93 -11.74 19.86
C LEU A 396 -25.12 -10.53 20.35
N GLY A 397 -25.76 -9.36 20.23
CA GLY A 397 -25.45 -8.15 20.99
C GLY A 397 -24.07 -7.56 20.74
N GLN A 398 -23.90 -6.96 19.56
CA GLN A 398 -22.75 -6.13 19.24
C GLN A 398 -23.01 -4.73 19.77
N GLU A 399 -22.07 -4.20 20.55
CA GLU A 399 -22.08 -2.78 20.92
C GLU A 399 -21.74 -2.02 19.64
N VAL A 400 -22.73 -1.31 19.09
CA VAL A 400 -22.50 -0.40 17.97
C VAL A 400 -21.72 0.79 18.55
N PRO A 401 -20.53 1.14 18.04
CA PRO A 401 -19.82 2.36 18.41
C PRO A 401 -20.54 3.57 17.79
N LEU A 402 -21.79 3.77 18.21
CA LEU A 402 -22.68 4.83 17.75
C LEU A 402 -22.83 5.82 18.89
N HIS A 403 -22.19 6.99 18.76
CA HIS A 403 -22.49 8.14 19.59
C HIS A 403 -23.67 8.87 18.94
N LEU A 404 -24.74 9.11 19.70
CA LEU A 404 -25.97 9.69 19.15
C LEU A 404 -26.49 10.77 20.11
N GLU A 405 -26.58 11.99 19.61
CA GLU A 405 -27.18 13.14 20.27
C GLU A 405 -28.46 13.53 19.53
N CYS A 406 -29.58 13.66 20.24
CA CYS A 406 -30.89 14.01 19.68
C CYS A 406 -31.82 14.56 20.77
N ASP A 407 -32.90 15.24 20.35
CA ASP A 407 -33.93 15.74 21.27
C ASP A 407 -34.79 14.61 21.86
N ASP A 408 -35.28 13.71 21.00
CA ASP A 408 -36.17 12.60 21.35
C ASP A 408 -35.59 11.26 20.87
N LEU A 409 -35.48 10.28 21.78
CA LEU A 409 -34.94 8.95 21.50
C LEU A 409 -35.93 7.84 21.89
N PHE A 410 -36.33 7.02 20.92
CA PHE A 410 -37.17 5.83 21.12
C PHE A 410 -36.37 4.57 20.83
N ILE A 411 -36.32 3.66 21.82
CA ILE A 411 -35.65 2.37 21.68
C ILE A 411 -36.69 1.27 21.93
N SER A 412 -36.83 0.36 20.96
CA SER A 412 -37.67 -0.83 21.07
C SER A 412 -37.24 -1.75 22.21
N THR A 413 -38.17 -2.54 22.77
CA THR A 413 -37.93 -3.36 23.96
C THR A 413 -36.93 -4.51 23.71
N ASP A 414 -36.86 -4.97 22.46
CA ASP A 414 -35.92 -5.95 21.92
C ASP A 414 -34.60 -5.32 21.43
N ARG A 415 -34.48 -3.99 21.43
CA ARG A 415 -33.30 -3.21 21.00
C ARG A 415 -32.90 -3.44 19.54
N THR A 416 -33.83 -3.89 18.71
CA THR A 416 -33.60 -4.11 17.27
C THR A 416 -34.06 -2.94 16.42
N GLU A 417 -34.77 -1.99 17.02
CA GLU A 417 -35.21 -0.73 16.40
C GLU A 417 -34.87 0.47 17.30
N ILE A 418 -34.23 1.49 16.73
CA ILE A 418 -33.88 2.76 17.36
C ILE A 418 -34.40 3.89 16.47
N ILE A 419 -35.12 4.85 17.04
CA ILE A 419 -35.64 6.02 16.35
C ILE A 419 -35.17 7.26 17.10
N ALA A 420 -34.38 8.10 16.45
CA ALA A 420 -33.93 9.39 16.95
C ALA A 420 -34.59 10.51 16.15
N GLN A 421 -35.08 11.55 16.85
CA GLN A 421 -35.78 12.69 16.24
C GLN A 421 -35.33 13.99 16.90
N GLY A 422 -35.27 15.05 16.10
CA GLY A 422 -34.89 16.39 16.54
C GLY A 422 -33.38 16.56 16.59
N SER A 423 -32.85 17.29 15.60
CA SER A 423 -31.43 17.64 15.39
C SER A 423 -30.48 16.49 15.76
N VAL A 424 -30.59 15.38 15.04
CA VAL A 424 -29.83 14.16 15.32
C VAL A 424 -28.40 14.32 14.82
N HIS A 425 -27.43 14.17 15.73
CA HIS A 425 -26.01 14.05 15.42
C HIS A 425 -25.56 12.65 15.79
N ALA A 426 -25.17 11.86 14.80
CA ALA A 426 -24.77 10.48 14.94
C ALA A 426 -23.34 10.29 14.41
N ILE A 427 -22.44 9.81 15.28
CA ILE A 427 -21.05 9.50 14.92
C ILE A 427 -20.88 7.98 14.95
N LEU A 428 -20.47 7.41 13.83
CA LEU A 428 -20.25 5.98 13.65
C LEU A 428 -18.84 5.73 13.09
N ASP A 429 -17.89 5.41 13.97
CA ASP A 429 -16.46 5.33 13.64
C ASP A 429 -15.94 6.67 13.07
N ASP A 430 -15.52 6.73 11.80
CA ASP A 430 -15.06 7.93 11.11
C ASP A 430 -16.17 8.66 10.33
N ALA A 431 -17.43 8.19 10.44
CA ALA A 431 -18.59 8.80 9.79
C ALA A 431 -19.31 9.78 10.72
N ASP A 432 -19.40 11.05 10.32
CA ASP A 432 -20.18 12.08 11.02
C ASP A 432 -21.49 12.36 10.25
N LEU A 433 -22.64 12.07 10.87
CA LEU A 433 -23.97 12.19 10.29
C LEU A 433 -24.83 13.19 11.06
N LEU A 434 -25.35 14.20 10.37
CA LEU A 434 -26.36 15.15 10.84
C LEU A 434 -27.67 14.91 10.08
N ALA A 435 -28.81 14.84 10.78
CA ALA A 435 -30.14 14.69 10.16
C ALA A 435 -31.27 15.16 11.09
N ASP A 436 -32.45 15.44 10.54
CA ASP A 436 -33.65 15.71 11.35
C ASP A 436 -34.15 14.45 12.09
N SER A 437 -33.98 13.29 11.46
CA SER A 437 -34.39 12.00 12.01
C SER A 437 -33.49 10.86 11.53
N VAL A 438 -33.22 9.90 12.42
CA VAL A 438 -32.45 8.70 12.11
C VAL A 438 -33.21 7.47 12.63
N TYR A 439 -33.41 6.49 11.75
CA TYR A 439 -34.05 5.21 12.02
C TYR A 439 -33.03 4.08 11.83
N LEU A 440 -32.70 3.34 12.88
CA LEU A 440 -31.88 2.14 12.78
C LEU A 440 -32.74 0.90 13.02
N LYS A 441 -32.68 -0.06 12.11
CA LYS A 441 -33.35 -1.36 12.23
C LYS A 441 -32.37 -2.49 11.96
N GLN A 442 -32.33 -3.47 12.85
CA GLN A 442 -31.57 -4.69 12.66
C GLN A 442 -32.41 -5.74 11.93
N ASP A 443 -31.90 -6.27 10.82
CA ASP A 443 -32.53 -7.38 10.09
C ASP A 443 -32.23 -8.75 10.74
N ALA A 444 -32.95 -9.80 10.34
CA ALA A 444 -32.83 -11.16 10.87
C ALA A 444 -31.42 -11.77 10.72
N ASP A 445 -30.63 -11.28 9.76
CA ASP A 445 -29.24 -11.69 9.52
C ASP A 445 -28.21 -10.90 10.36
N GLY A 446 -28.66 -9.99 11.24
CA GLY A 446 -27.81 -9.19 12.12
C GLY A 446 -27.26 -7.91 11.50
N LEU A 447 -27.65 -7.60 10.26
CA LEU A 447 -27.26 -6.42 9.51
C LEU A 447 -28.07 -5.20 9.96
N TRP A 448 -27.41 -4.07 10.21
CA TRP A 448 -28.06 -2.83 10.64
C TRP A 448 -28.36 -1.98 9.42
N ARG A 449 -29.65 -1.71 9.18
CA ARG A 449 -30.07 -0.74 8.19
C ARG A 449 -30.31 0.60 8.90
N LEU A 450 -29.45 1.57 8.60
CA LEU A 450 -29.56 2.95 9.04
C LEU A 450 -30.31 3.72 7.96
N GLU A 451 -31.33 4.48 8.33
CA GLU A 451 -32.06 5.39 7.44
C GLU A 451 -32.14 6.77 8.10
N ALA A 452 -31.46 7.75 7.53
CA ALA A 452 -31.51 9.15 7.94
C ALA A 452 -32.40 9.94 6.97
N ALA A 453 -33.21 10.85 7.49
CA ALA A 453 -34.13 11.67 6.70
C ALA A 453 -34.27 13.08 7.28
N GLY A 454 -34.38 14.06 6.37
CA GLY A 454 -34.47 15.49 6.67
C GLY A 454 -33.09 16.13 6.77
N ASP A 455 -32.80 17.02 5.82
CA ASP A 455 -31.51 17.71 5.56
C ASP A 455 -30.29 16.94 6.06
N VAL A 456 -30.06 15.76 5.46
CA VAL A 456 -29.03 14.84 5.92
C VAL A 456 -27.67 15.33 5.41
N ALA A 457 -26.71 15.52 6.30
CA ALA A 457 -25.31 15.76 5.96
C ALA A 457 -24.45 14.63 6.54
N LEU A 458 -23.67 13.99 5.68
CA LEU A 458 -22.76 12.90 6.02
C LEU A 458 -21.35 13.29 5.57
N ASP A 459 -20.41 13.28 6.50
CA ASP A 459 -18.97 13.41 6.26
C ASP A 459 -18.31 12.06 6.51
N PHE A 460 -17.55 11.56 5.53
CA PHE A 460 -16.89 10.25 5.56
C PHE A 460 -15.45 10.38 5.02
N GLY A 461 -14.55 10.97 5.82
CA GLY A 461 -13.12 11.08 5.49
C GLY A 461 -12.85 12.03 4.32
N GLU A 462 -12.66 11.49 3.11
CA GLU A 462 -12.40 12.26 1.87
C GLU A 462 -13.70 12.57 1.09
N PHE A 463 -14.86 12.26 1.67
CA PHE A 463 -16.14 12.29 0.98
C PHE A 463 -17.23 13.01 1.78
N ASP A 464 -17.80 14.06 1.19
CA ASP A 464 -18.93 14.81 1.75
C ASP A 464 -20.21 14.56 0.94
N LEU A 465 -21.31 14.21 1.63
CA LEU A 465 -22.61 14.00 1.01
C LEU A 465 -23.72 14.70 1.79
N ARG A 466 -24.56 15.46 1.07
CA ARG A 466 -25.80 16.04 1.61
C ARG A 466 -26.99 15.57 0.81
N GLY A 467 -28.09 15.17 1.44
CA GLY A 467 -29.29 14.75 0.72
C GLY A 467 -30.56 14.69 1.55
N ASP A 468 -31.68 14.41 0.88
CA ASP A 468 -33.00 14.35 1.53
C ASP A 468 -33.16 13.12 2.42
N ARG A 469 -32.58 11.99 1.98
CA ARG A 469 -32.59 10.71 2.68
C ARG A 469 -31.33 9.90 2.34
N ILE A 470 -30.73 9.30 3.35
CA ILE A 470 -29.59 8.39 3.23
C ILE A 470 -29.99 7.07 3.91
N ALA A 471 -29.76 5.94 3.24
CA ALA A 471 -29.90 4.61 3.80
C ALA A 471 -28.57 3.86 3.69
N ALA A 472 -28.07 3.30 4.78
CA ALA A 472 -26.80 2.57 4.80
C ALA A 472 -26.99 1.19 5.42
N ASP A 473 -26.43 0.18 4.75
CA ASP A 473 -26.36 -1.18 5.26
C ASP A 473 -25.02 -1.34 5.99
N VAL A 474 -25.06 -1.29 7.31
CA VAL A 474 -23.89 -1.32 8.19
C VAL A 474 -23.70 -2.73 8.75
N VAL A 475 -22.53 -3.28 8.49
CA VAL A 475 -22.06 -4.52 9.12
C VAL A 475 -21.16 -4.12 10.29
N VAL A 476 -21.67 -4.30 11.49
CA VAL A 476 -20.85 -4.10 12.68
C VAL A 476 -19.92 -5.31 12.80
N THR A 477 -18.61 -5.10 12.85
CA THR A 477 -17.61 -6.16 13.08
C THR A 477 -16.94 -5.94 14.45
N PRO A 478 -16.19 -6.91 15.00
CA PRO A 478 -15.44 -6.70 16.23
C PRO A 478 -14.32 -5.65 16.13
N GLN A 479 -13.99 -5.19 14.92
CA GLN A 479 -12.92 -4.23 14.63
C GLN A 479 -13.43 -2.81 14.36
N GLY A 480 -14.75 -2.61 14.19
CA GLY A 480 -15.35 -1.34 13.83
C GLY A 480 -16.70 -1.53 13.14
N ALA A 481 -17.36 -0.45 12.73
CA ALA A 481 -18.55 -0.52 11.90
C ALA A 481 -18.16 -0.34 10.42
N GLN A 482 -18.45 -1.31 9.57
CA GLN A 482 -18.16 -1.21 8.13
C GLN A 482 -19.46 -1.00 7.36
N THR A 483 -19.55 0.12 6.65
CA THR A 483 -20.63 0.37 5.69
C THR A 483 -20.40 -0.51 4.47
N ARG A 484 -21.37 -1.35 4.11
CA ARG A 484 -21.24 -2.24 2.94
C ARG A 484 -21.65 -1.52 1.66
N PHE A 485 -22.78 -0.84 1.72
CA PHE A 485 -23.20 0.10 0.70
C PHE A 485 -24.11 1.15 1.32
N LEU A 486 -24.17 2.30 0.66
CA LEU A 486 -24.97 3.45 1.06
C LEU A 486 -25.81 3.91 -0.13
N GLU A 487 -27.10 4.10 0.08
CA GLU A 487 -28.06 4.62 -0.89
C GLU A 487 -28.47 6.04 -0.47
N ALA A 488 -28.40 7.00 -1.38
CA ALA A 488 -28.80 8.38 -1.11
C ALA A 488 -29.85 8.82 -2.14
N THR A 489 -30.79 9.68 -1.73
CA THR A 489 -31.78 10.31 -2.62
C THR A 489 -31.73 11.83 -2.51
N GLY A 490 -31.83 12.51 -3.65
CA GLY A 490 -31.76 13.97 -3.74
C GLY A 490 -30.45 14.50 -3.16
N PHE A 491 -29.32 13.91 -3.57
CA PHE A 491 -28.04 14.15 -2.92
C PHE A 491 -27.09 14.99 -3.77
N GLN A 492 -26.23 15.75 -3.09
CA GLN A 492 -25.11 16.50 -3.65
C GLN A 492 -23.86 16.19 -2.83
N GLY A 493 -22.71 16.16 -3.49
CA GLY A 493 -21.44 15.89 -2.81
C GLY A 493 -20.23 16.26 -3.66
N GLN A 494 -19.06 16.02 -3.10
CA GLN A 494 -17.77 16.22 -3.74
C GLN A 494 -16.83 15.05 -3.46
N SER A 495 -15.91 14.78 -4.38
CA SER A 495 -14.86 13.76 -4.25
C SER A 495 -13.61 14.24 -4.96
N ASP A 496 -12.45 14.07 -4.34
CA ASP A 496 -11.17 14.38 -4.97
C ASP A 496 -10.65 13.20 -5.80
N PHE A 497 -9.86 13.50 -6.84
CA PHE A 497 -9.18 12.51 -7.67
C PHE A 497 -7.90 13.10 -8.29
N THR A 498 -6.95 12.25 -8.65
CA THR A 498 -5.77 12.67 -9.41
C THR A 498 -5.99 12.47 -10.92
N ASN A 499 -5.75 13.51 -11.72
CA ASN A 499 -5.88 13.44 -13.18
C ASN A 499 -4.67 12.74 -13.84
N SER A 500 -4.71 12.56 -15.17
CA SER A 500 -3.64 11.90 -15.93
C SER A 500 -2.31 12.68 -15.99
N GLU A 501 -2.30 13.95 -15.60
CA GLU A 501 -1.11 14.81 -15.52
C GLU A 501 -0.48 14.82 -14.11
N GLY A 502 -1.15 14.22 -13.12
CA GLY A 502 -0.70 14.15 -11.74
C GLY A 502 -1.24 15.28 -10.84
N ASP A 503 -2.20 16.06 -11.32
CA ASP A 503 -2.82 17.14 -10.54
C ASP A 503 -4.04 16.62 -9.77
N GLU A 504 -4.17 17.03 -8.50
CA GLU A 504 -5.38 16.81 -7.70
C GLU A 504 -6.53 17.70 -8.19
N GLN A 505 -7.71 17.11 -8.35
CA GLN A 505 -8.92 17.76 -8.86
C GLN A 505 -10.14 17.33 -8.04
N THR A 506 -11.07 18.25 -7.79
CA THR A 506 -12.34 17.94 -7.09
C THR A 506 -13.48 17.76 -8.10
N LEU A 507 -14.22 16.67 -7.97
CA LEU A 507 -15.42 16.37 -8.72
C LEU A 507 -16.66 16.63 -7.86
N TYR A 508 -17.49 17.59 -8.28
CA TYR A 508 -18.78 17.89 -7.67
C TYR A 508 -19.90 17.17 -8.41
N PHE A 509 -20.83 16.56 -7.68
CA PHE A 509 -21.93 15.81 -8.27
C PHE A 509 -23.25 16.07 -7.55
N LEU A 510 -24.35 15.99 -8.30
CA LEU A 510 -25.73 16.10 -7.86
C LEU A 510 -26.51 14.93 -8.48
N GLY A 511 -27.33 14.22 -7.71
CA GLY A 511 -28.10 13.08 -8.21
C GLY A 511 -29.47 12.94 -7.57
N GLU A 512 -30.43 12.39 -8.32
CA GLU A 512 -31.76 12.06 -7.79
C GLU A 512 -31.71 10.84 -6.89
N SER A 513 -30.92 9.83 -7.26
CA SER A 513 -30.63 8.67 -6.41
C SER A 513 -29.23 8.13 -6.71
N GLY A 514 -28.56 7.57 -5.71
CA GLY A 514 -27.19 7.10 -5.85
C GLY A 514 -26.87 5.99 -4.86
N ARG A 515 -25.83 5.23 -5.17
CA ARG A 515 -25.35 4.10 -4.41
C ARG A 515 -23.83 4.15 -4.32
N LEU A 516 -23.28 4.06 -3.12
CA LEU A 516 -21.86 3.95 -2.86
C LEU A 516 -21.57 2.54 -2.38
N ASP A 517 -20.65 1.84 -3.04
CA ASP A 517 -20.20 0.50 -2.64
C ASP A 517 -18.80 0.58 -2.04
N PHE A 518 -18.59 -0.10 -0.92
CA PHE A 518 -17.31 -0.16 -0.22
C PHE A 518 -16.71 -1.57 -0.35
N ASP A 519 -15.38 -1.66 -0.34
CA ASP A 519 -14.65 -2.92 -0.46
C ASP A 519 -14.56 -3.69 0.88
N GLU A 520 -13.83 -4.82 0.92
CA GLU A 520 -13.65 -5.60 2.16
C GLU A 520 -12.80 -4.87 3.23
N ALA A 521 -12.03 -3.85 2.85
CA ALA A 521 -11.25 -3.01 3.75
C ALA A 521 -12.07 -1.84 4.32
N GLY A 522 -13.22 -1.52 3.71
CA GLY A 522 -14.07 -0.38 4.07
C GLY A 522 -13.74 0.89 3.28
N GLU A 523 -12.92 0.79 2.23
CA GLU A 523 -12.58 1.88 1.33
C GLU A 523 -13.63 2.00 0.21
N LEU A 524 -13.85 3.21 -0.29
CA LEU A 524 -14.84 3.49 -1.32
C LEU A 524 -14.41 2.87 -2.66
N SER A 525 -15.19 1.93 -3.17
CA SER A 525 -14.86 1.19 -4.40
C SER A 525 -15.58 1.73 -5.64
N LEU A 526 -16.82 2.20 -5.48
CA LEU A 526 -17.66 2.67 -6.58
C LEU A 526 -18.71 3.67 -6.06
N ILE A 527 -18.86 4.78 -6.77
CA ILE A 527 -20.00 5.69 -6.65
C ILE A 527 -20.86 5.57 -7.90
N GLU A 528 -22.08 5.08 -7.73
CA GLU A 528 -23.12 5.05 -8.76
C GLU A 528 -24.12 6.19 -8.54
N ILE A 529 -24.36 7.01 -9.56
CA ILE A 529 -25.31 8.13 -9.53
C ILE A 529 -26.32 7.94 -10.65
N LEU A 530 -27.60 7.91 -10.32
CA LEU A 530 -28.71 7.84 -11.27
C LEU A 530 -29.29 9.23 -11.51
N ASP A 531 -29.54 9.54 -12.78
CA ASP A 531 -29.97 10.85 -13.26
C ASP A 531 -29.17 12.01 -12.64
N GLY A 532 -27.84 11.86 -12.67
CA GLY A 532 -26.90 12.78 -12.06
C GLY A 532 -26.40 13.89 -13.00
N GLU A 533 -26.01 15.01 -12.42
CA GLU A 533 -25.22 16.06 -13.05
C GLU A 533 -23.87 16.21 -12.31
N VAL A 534 -22.78 16.32 -13.06
CA VAL A 534 -21.42 16.46 -12.49
C VAL A 534 -20.67 17.64 -13.10
N THR A 535 -19.76 18.22 -12.34
CA THR A 535 -18.88 19.31 -12.76
C THR A 535 -17.63 19.35 -11.87
N THR A 536 -16.51 19.80 -12.38
CA THR A 536 -15.31 20.12 -11.57
C THR A 536 -15.23 21.61 -11.23
N CYS A 537 -16.24 22.39 -11.65
CA CYS A 537 -16.32 23.81 -11.33
C CYS A 537 -17.02 24.03 -9.98
N ASN A 538 -16.38 24.79 -9.10
CA ASN A 538 -17.03 25.35 -7.91
C ASN A 538 -16.75 26.85 -7.78
N CYS A 539 -17.20 27.61 -8.78
CA CYS A 539 -16.84 29.02 -8.91
C CYS A 539 -18.05 29.97 -8.97
N CYS A 540 -17.78 31.24 -8.67
CA CYS A 540 -18.59 32.41 -9.03
C CYS A 540 -19.97 32.56 -8.35
N ASP A 541 -20.20 31.99 -7.17
CA ASP A 541 -21.50 32.04 -6.46
C ASP A 541 -22.69 31.59 -7.34
N ARG A 542 -22.42 30.75 -8.35
CA ARG A 542 -23.43 30.27 -9.28
C ARG A 542 -24.06 28.98 -8.74
N PRO A 543 -25.39 28.82 -8.86
CA PRO A 543 -26.05 27.52 -8.63
C PRO A 543 -25.37 26.40 -9.45
N PHE A 544 -25.34 25.19 -8.90
CA PHE A 544 -24.71 24.00 -9.51
C PHE A 544 -25.08 23.79 -11.00
N LEU A 545 -26.36 23.91 -11.33
CA LEU A 545 -26.87 23.74 -12.70
C LEU A 545 -26.48 24.88 -13.67
N SER A 546 -25.89 25.95 -13.16
CA SER A 546 -25.44 27.12 -13.93
C SER A 546 -23.92 27.31 -13.91
N GLN A 547 -23.21 26.28 -13.48
CA GLN A 547 -21.75 26.22 -13.58
C GLN A 547 -21.30 26.33 -15.05
N PRO A 548 -20.06 26.79 -15.31
CA PRO A 548 -19.54 26.99 -16.66
C PRO A 548 -19.75 25.78 -17.59
N TYR A 549 -19.60 24.58 -17.04
CA TYR A 549 -20.03 23.35 -17.69
C TYR A 549 -20.69 22.41 -16.68
N THR A 550 -21.65 21.61 -17.15
CA THR A 550 -22.21 20.47 -16.42
C THR A 550 -22.37 19.27 -17.33
N LEU A 551 -22.14 18.09 -16.79
CA LEU A 551 -22.24 16.82 -17.47
C LEU A 551 -23.42 16.05 -16.87
N ARG A 552 -24.54 15.99 -17.59
CA ARG A 552 -25.71 15.22 -17.14
C ARG A 552 -25.66 13.81 -17.68
N ALA A 553 -25.85 12.79 -16.85
CA ALA A 553 -25.91 11.39 -17.26
C ALA A 553 -27.12 10.69 -16.64
N SER A 554 -27.74 9.76 -17.37
CA SER A 554 -28.82 8.93 -16.80
C SER A 554 -28.28 7.94 -15.75
N ARG A 555 -27.02 7.53 -15.90
CA ARG A 555 -26.29 6.67 -14.95
C ARG A 555 -24.82 7.02 -15.03
N LEU A 556 -24.19 7.31 -13.90
CA LEU A 556 -22.78 7.63 -13.79
C LEU A 556 -22.13 6.66 -12.81
N LEU A 557 -20.98 6.12 -13.17
CA LEU A 557 -20.16 5.24 -12.36
C LEU A 557 -18.80 5.92 -12.18
N PHE A 558 -18.42 6.19 -10.94
CA PHE A 558 -17.13 6.77 -10.60
C PHE A 558 -16.36 5.76 -9.76
N TYR A 559 -15.24 5.29 -10.31
CA TYR A 559 -14.27 4.44 -9.62
C TYR A 559 -13.11 5.35 -9.21
N PRO A 560 -12.96 5.65 -7.91
CA PRO A 560 -11.91 6.56 -7.41
C PRO A 560 -10.53 6.20 -7.96
N ASP A 561 -9.76 7.22 -8.39
CA ASP A 561 -8.42 7.12 -9.00
C ASP A 561 -8.25 6.20 -10.22
N GLN A 562 -9.34 5.63 -10.74
CA GLN A 562 -9.28 4.67 -11.85
C GLN A 562 -9.99 5.17 -13.09
N LEU A 563 -11.33 5.34 -13.05
CA LEU A 563 -12.12 5.67 -14.22
C LEU A 563 -13.52 6.22 -13.90
N ILE A 564 -14.03 7.07 -14.78
CA ILE A 564 -15.40 7.59 -14.78
C ILE A 564 -16.16 7.05 -16.00
N VAL A 565 -17.36 6.51 -15.80
CA VAL A 565 -18.26 6.07 -16.87
C VAL A 565 -19.58 6.82 -16.79
N ALA A 566 -20.03 7.41 -17.88
CA ALA A 566 -21.33 8.08 -17.96
C ALA A 566 -22.17 7.49 -19.09
N PHE A 567 -23.38 7.02 -18.77
CA PHE A 567 -24.36 6.53 -19.73
C PHE A 567 -25.39 7.61 -20.03
N GLY A 568 -25.72 7.79 -21.31
CA GLY A 568 -26.65 8.84 -21.76
C GLY A 568 -26.14 10.24 -21.45
N LEU A 569 -24.83 10.46 -21.55
CA LEU A 569 -24.15 11.70 -21.21
C LEU A 569 -24.63 12.84 -22.12
N THR A 570 -25.03 13.95 -21.52
CA THR A 570 -25.38 15.21 -22.16
C THR A 570 -24.46 16.30 -21.62
N GLY A 571 -23.52 16.77 -22.44
CA GLY A 571 -22.62 17.86 -22.08
C GLY A 571 -23.28 19.22 -22.26
N ARG A 572 -23.31 20.02 -21.21
CA ARG A 572 -23.80 21.40 -21.22
C ARG A 572 -22.65 22.36 -20.95
N ILE A 573 -22.53 23.41 -21.77
CA ILE A 573 -21.61 24.52 -21.52
C ILE A 573 -22.44 25.81 -21.51
N GLY A 574 -22.33 26.59 -20.43
CA GLY A 574 -23.15 27.79 -20.22
C GLY A 574 -24.67 27.51 -20.23
N GLY A 575 -25.09 26.33 -19.79
CA GLY A 575 -26.49 25.89 -19.75
C GLY A 575 -27.05 25.38 -21.09
N VAL A 576 -26.31 25.47 -22.20
CA VAL A 576 -26.73 24.97 -23.51
C VAL A 576 -26.23 23.54 -23.69
N SER A 577 -27.11 22.61 -24.08
CA SER A 577 -26.72 21.23 -24.40
C SER A 577 -26.06 21.18 -25.77
N ILE A 578 -24.79 20.77 -25.83
CA ILE A 578 -23.97 20.81 -27.06
C ILE A 578 -23.77 19.42 -27.65
N LEU A 579 -23.63 18.40 -26.79
CA LEU A 579 -23.31 17.04 -27.19
C LEU A 579 -24.11 16.03 -26.39
N TRP A 580 -24.55 14.96 -27.06
CA TRP A 580 -25.11 13.78 -26.43
C TRP A 580 -24.30 12.54 -26.83
N LEU A 581 -23.94 11.72 -25.86
CA LEU A 581 -23.18 10.49 -26.02
C LEU A 581 -23.92 9.34 -25.33
N PRO A 582 -24.07 8.16 -25.96
CA PRO A 582 -24.70 7.01 -25.33
C PRO A 582 -23.87 6.47 -24.16
N VAL A 583 -22.54 6.49 -24.29
CA VAL A 583 -21.57 6.08 -23.26
C VAL A 583 -20.34 6.98 -23.39
N TYR A 584 -19.79 7.40 -22.26
CA TYR A 584 -18.51 8.09 -22.15
C TYR A 584 -17.65 7.41 -21.08
N VAL A 585 -16.35 7.27 -21.33
CA VAL A 585 -15.39 6.65 -20.40
C VAL A 585 -14.19 7.58 -20.31
N GLN A 586 -13.83 8.00 -19.11
CA GLN A 586 -12.66 8.82 -18.81
C GLN A 586 -11.80 8.10 -17.78
N PRO A 587 -10.67 7.50 -18.17
CA PRO A 587 -9.68 7.01 -17.22
C PRO A 587 -9.00 8.18 -16.51
N LEU A 588 -8.67 7.98 -15.23
CA LEU A 588 -8.08 9.00 -14.37
C LEU A 588 -6.55 8.83 -14.27
N ALA A 589 -6.09 7.60 -14.04
CA ALA A 589 -4.66 7.28 -13.89
C ALA A 589 -3.85 7.25 -15.20
N ASP A 590 -4.50 7.29 -16.37
CA ASP A 590 -3.81 7.19 -17.66
C ASP A 590 -4.62 7.90 -18.73
N THR A 591 -3.95 8.29 -19.81
CA THR A 591 -4.59 8.85 -21.01
C THR A 591 -5.24 7.73 -21.81
N LEU A 592 -6.44 7.99 -22.31
CA LEU A 592 -7.12 7.12 -23.23
C LEU A 592 -7.61 8.02 -24.34
N ASP A 593 -6.86 8.12 -25.46
CA ASP A 593 -7.20 8.90 -26.67
C ASP A 593 -8.73 8.92 -26.97
N SER A 594 -9.55 9.67 -26.24
CA SER A 594 -11.02 9.54 -26.16
C SER A 594 -11.59 10.89 -25.77
N PRO A 595 -11.38 11.91 -26.60
CA PRO A 595 -11.81 13.24 -26.27
C PRO A 595 -13.34 13.26 -26.16
N LEU A 596 -13.85 13.92 -25.12
CA LEU A 596 -15.28 14.15 -24.93
C LEU A 596 -15.91 14.75 -26.20
N PHE A 597 -15.18 15.60 -26.89
CA PHE A 597 -15.63 16.30 -28.08
C PHE A 597 -14.88 15.84 -29.33
N PRO A 598 -15.54 15.79 -30.50
CA PRO A 598 -14.83 15.57 -31.75
C PRO A 598 -13.94 16.77 -32.08
N ALA A 599 -12.78 16.51 -32.68
CA ALA A 599 -11.91 17.54 -33.23
C ALA A 599 -12.29 17.83 -34.68
N PHE A 600 -12.70 19.06 -34.94
CA PHE A 600 -13.05 19.56 -36.27
C PHE A 600 -12.03 20.61 -36.71
N GLY A 601 -11.46 20.43 -37.90
CA GLY A 601 -10.53 21.41 -38.43
C GLY A 601 -10.40 21.33 -39.94
N SER A 602 -9.46 22.08 -40.51
CA SER A 602 -9.13 22.01 -41.93
C SER A 602 -7.63 21.89 -42.10
N HIS A 603 -7.20 20.82 -42.74
CA HIS A 603 -5.81 20.56 -43.09
C HIS A 603 -5.48 21.15 -44.47
N ALA A 604 -4.34 21.81 -44.61
CA ALA A 604 -3.95 22.48 -45.87
C ALA A 604 -4.00 21.55 -47.09
N LEU A 605 -3.55 20.29 -46.95
CA LEU A 605 -3.51 19.30 -48.03
C LEU A 605 -4.79 18.47 -48.15
N ARG A 606 -5.45 18.13 -47.04
CA ARG A 606 -6.55 17.14 -46.98
C ARG A 606 -7.94 17.76 -46.76
N GLY A 607 -8.00 19.08 -46.64
CA GLY A 607 -9.23 19.85 -46.42
C GLY A 607 -9.83 19.63 -45.03
N TRP A 608 -11.13 19.86 -44.91
CA TRP A 608 -11.88 19.65 -43.66
C TRP A 608 -11.66 18.25 -43.12
N TYR A 609 -11.39 18.15 -41.83
CA TYR A 609 -11.28 16.90 -41.11
C TYR A 609 -12.22 16.86 -39.90
N LEU A 610 -12.65 15.65 -39.58
CA LEU A 610 -13.34 15.29 -38.35
C LEU A 610 -12.58 14.10 -37.74
N LYS A 611 -11.99 14.30 -36.57
CA LYS A 611 -11.36 13.23 -35.81
C LYS A 611 -12.13 13.01 -34.52
N TRP A 612 -12.47 11.77 -34.22
CA TRP A 612 -13.21 11.45 -33.02
C TRP A 612 -12.90 10.04 -32.55
N ASN A 613 -12.71 9.87 -31.25
CA ASN A 613 -12.54 8.56 -30.66
C ASN A 613 -13.74 8.31 -29.77
N VAL A 614 -14.61 7.40 -30.20
CA VAL A 614 -15.89 7.10 -29.54
C VAL A 614 -15.64 6.03 -28.50
N PRO A 615 -15.76 6.33 -27.19
CA PRO A 615 -15.50 5.36 -26.15
C PRO A 615 -16.58 4.27 -26.12
N PHE A 616 -16.19 3.07 -25.68
CA PHE A 616 -17.11 1.99 -25.34
C PHE A 616 -16.71 1.38 -23.99
N TYR A 617 -17.70 0.88 -23.28
CA TYR A 617 -17.55 0.24 -21.98
C TYR A 617 -18.31 -1.09 -21.97
N LEU A 618 -17.64 -2.16 -21.56
CA LEU A 618 -18.26 -3.47 -21.35
C LEU A 618 -18.15 -3.89 -19.87
N SER A 619 -16.99 -3.64 -19.24
CA SER A 619 -16.75 -3.81 -17.81
C SER A 619 -15.62 -2.89 -17.35
N GLU A 620 -15.43 -2.76 -16.03
CA GLU A 620 -14.26 -2.10 -15.42
C GLU A 620 -12.94 -2.65 -15.98
N SER A 621 -12.93 -3.95 -16.27
CA SER A 621 -11.81 -4.66 -16.85
C SER A 621 -11.77 -4.70 -18.38
N PHE A 622 -12.76 -4.16 -19.10
CA PHE A 622 -12.79 -4.18 -20.56
C PHE A 622 -13.49 -2.91 -21.10
N TYR A 623 -12.68 -1.94 -21.50
CA TYR A 623 -13.12 -0.67 -22.05
C TYR A 623 -12.13 -0.16 -23.10
N GLY A 624 -12.55 0.80 -23.91
CA GLY A 624 -11.72 1.31 -24.99
C GLY A 624 -12.39 2.43 -25.78
N SER A 625 -11.84 2.74 -26.94
CA SER A 625 -12.40 3.70 -27.90
C SER A 625 -12.25 3.22 -29.33
N VAL A 626 -13.20 3.61 -30.17
CA VAL A 626 -13.16 3.41 -31.63
C VAL A 626 -12.71 4.73 -32.25
N LEU A 627 -11.58 4.72 -32.94
CA LEU A 627 -11.02 5.88 -33.61
C LEU A 627 -11.66 6.07 -34.97
N PHE A 628 -12.01 7.31 -35.29
CA PHE A 628 -12.66 7.71 -36.52
C PHE A 628 -12.04 9.01 -37.03
N ASP A 629 -11.31 8.95 -38.14
CA ASP A 629 -10.68 10.11 -38.77
C ASP A 629 -11.22 10.27 -40.18
N TYR A 630 -11.97 11.33 -40.46
CA TYR A 630 -12.50 11.60 -41.79
C TYR A 630 -11.88 12.87 -42.37
N TYR A 631 -11.32 12.80 -43.58
CA TYR A 631 -10.83 13.95 -44.34
C TYR A 631 -11.64 14.15 -45.63
N ALA A 632 -12.25 15.32 -45.77
CA ALA A 632 -13.29 15.58 -46.76
C ALA A 632 -12.76 15.77 -48.20
N ARG A 633 -11.56 16.35 -48.40
CA ARG A 633 -11.07 16.70 -49.75
C ARG A 633 -10.91 15.47 -50.64
N TYR A 634 -10.34 14.41 -50.09
CA TYR A 634 -10.08 13.17 -50.81
C TYR A 634 -11.00 12.02 -50.36
N ARG A 635 -11.91 12.27 -49.40
CA ARG A 635 -12.79 11.26 -48.79
C ARG A 635 -11.96 10.11 -48.21
N GLU A 636 -10.94 10.45 -47.44
CA GLU A 636 -10.10 9.50 -46.72
C GLU A 636 -10.75 9.24 -45.37
N LEU A 637 -10.84 7.96 -44.99
CA LEU A 637 -11.47 7.54 -43.75
C LEU A 637 -10.51 6.61 -43.01
N GLY A 638 -9.92 7.12 -41.93
CA GLY A 638 -9.21 6.33 -40.93
C GLY A 638 -10.16 5.71 -39.93
N ILE A 639 -9.94 4.44 -39.63
CA ILE A 639 -10.69 3.69 -38.63
C ILE A 639 -9.70 2.97 -37.74
N GLY A 640 -9.95 3.01 -36.44
CA GLY A 640 -9.17 2.26 -35.47
C GLY A 640 -10.00 1.85 -34.27
N PHE A 641 -9.38 1.09 -33.37
CA PHE A 641 -9.85 0.93 -32.01
C PHE A 641 -8.66 0.78 -31.07
N VAL A 642 -8.80 1.27 -29.85
CA VAL A 642 -7.90 1.01 -28.74
C VAL A 642 -8.74 0.39 -27.64
N THR A 643 -8.30 -0.73 -27.08
CA THR A 643 -9.00 -1.38 -25.97
C THR A 643 -8.02 -1.83 -24.92
N ARG A 644 -8.42 -1.69 -23.66
CA ARG A 644 -7.79 -2.31 -22.51
C ARG A 644 -8.59 -3.52 -22.10
N TYR A 645 -7.90 -4.56 -21.64
CA TYR A 645 -8.53 -5.74 -21.08
C TYR A 645 -7.78 -6.21 -19.84
N ALA A 646 -8.54 -6.70 -18.86
CA ALA A 646 -8.05 -7.42 -17.70
C ALA A 646 -8.93 -8.67 -17.49
N LEU A 647 -8.38 -9.87 -17.66
CA LEU A 647 -9.12 -11.13 -17.53
C LEU A 647 -8.24 -12.21 -16.89
N ALA A 648 -8.75 -12.86 -15.84
CA ALA A 648 -8.05 -13.95 -15.15
C ALA A 648 -6.61 -13.59 -14.70
N GLY A 649 -6.39 -12.33 -14.29
CA GLY A 649 -5.09 -11.79 -13.88
C GLY A 649 -4.20 -11.34 -15.04
N HIS A 650 -4.56 -11.62 -16.30
CA HIS A 650 -3.89 -11.06 -17.46
C HIS A 650 -4.37 -9.64 -17.70
N GLN A 651 -3.48 -8.73 -18.07
CA GLN A 651 -3.86 -7.37 -18.45
C GLN A 651 -3.12 -6.93 -19.72
N GLY A 652 -3.72 -6.05 -20.50
CA GLY A 652 -3.09 -5.58 -21.73
C GLY A 652 -3.86 -4.49 -22.46
N ARG A 653 -3.22 -4.00 -23.53
CA ARG A 653 -3.75 -2.99 -24.45
C ARG A 653 -3.63 -3.50 -25.88
N ILE A 654 -4.70 -3.39 -26.64
CA ILE A 654 -4.71 -3.66 -28.08
C ILE A 654 -5.05 -2.34 -28.77
N ARG A 655 -4.29 -2.00 -29.79
CA ARG A 655 -4.54 -0.85 -30.67
C ARG A 655 -4.51 -1.34 -32.10
N PHE A 656 -5.47 -0.87 -32.86
CA PHE A 656 -5.56 -1.07 -34.29
C PHE A 656 -5.90 0.28 -34.89
N TYR A 657 -5.22 0.67 -35.95
CA TYR A 657 -5.51 1.90 -36.67
C TYR A 657 -5.16 1.69 -38.14
N SER A 658 -6.06 2.07 -39.03
CA SER A 658 -5.84 2.01 -40.47
C SER A 658 -6.30 3.31 -41.07
N PHE A 659 -5.38 4.01 -41.71
CA PHE A 659 -5.60 5.24 -42.44
C PHE A 659 -5.19 5.06 -43.91
N PRO A 660 -6.15 4.86 -44.82
CA PRO A 660 -5.89 4.85 -46.24
C PRO A 660 -5.64 6.29 -46.72
N ALA A 661 -4.40 6.59 -47.11
CA ALA A 661 -4.07 7.87 -47.72
C ALA A 661 -4.16 7.78 -49.25
N LYS A 662 -4.82 8.75 -49.87
CA LYS A 662 -4.72 9.06 -51.30
C LYS A 662 -3.66 10.14 -51.55
N VAL A 663 -3.36 10.96 -50.55
CA VAL A 663 -2.30 11.96 -50.56
C VAL A 663 -1.45 11.85 -49.30
N GLY A 664 -0.14 11.67 -49.48
CA GLY A 664 0.81 11.27 -48.43
C GLY A 664 0.83 9.76 -48.24
N GLU A 665 1.51 9.31 -47.19
CA GLU A 665 1.69 7.88 -46.91
C GLU A 665 0.45 7.29 -46.20
N SER A 666 0.03 6.09 -46.62
CA SER A 666 -0.98 5.31 -45.90
C SER A 666 -0.38 4.76 -44.62
N VAL A 667 -1.18 4.68 -43.56
CA VAL A 667 -0.73 4.17 -42.26
C VAL A 667 -1.59 2.98 -41.86
N PHE A 668 -0.96 1.89 -41.46
CA PHE A 668 -1.61 0.77 -40.79
C PHE A 668 -0.81 0.45 -39.54
N GLU A 669 -1.46 0.41 -38.39
CA GLU A 669 -0.85 0.11 -37.11
C GLU A 669 -1.69 -0.96 -36.41
N PHE A 670 -1.04 -2.01 -35.96
CA PHE A 670 -1.61 -3.01 -35.08
C PHE A 670 -0.61 -3.27 -33.96
N SER A 671 -0.98 -2.90 -32.74
CA SER A 671 -0.16 -3.12 -31.56
C SER A 671 -0.91 -3.88 -30.49
N VAL A 672 -0.24 -4.85 -29.88
CA VAL A 672 -0.73 -5.61 -28.73
C VAL A 672 0.36 -5.56 -27.67
N ARG A 673 0.01 -5.11 -26.46
CA ARG A 673 0.84 -5.23 -25.27
C ARG A 673 0.11 -6.07 -24.24
N HIS A 674 0.76 -7.09 -23.72
CA HIS A 674 0.19 -8.06 -22.78
C HIS A 674 1.13 -8.27 -21.59
N GLN A 675 0.56 -8.34 -20.41
CA GLN A 675 1.26 -8.66 -19.17
C GLN A 675 0.60 -9.89 -18.52
N LEU A 676 1.44 -10.83 -18.10
CA LEU A 676 1.06 -12.07 -17.44
C LEU A 676 1.20 -11.89 -15.91
N PRO A 677 0.19 -12.30 -15.11
CA PRO A 677 0.24 -12.14 -13.67
C PRO A 677 1.36 -12.97 -13.03
N ALA A 678 1.90 -12.43 -11.94
CA ALA A 678 3.02 -13.05 -11.22
C ALA A 678 2.60 -14.32 -10.46
N ALA A 679 2.55 -15.47 -11.11
CA ALA A 679 2.27 -16.75 -10.44
C ALA A 679 3.58 -17.45 -10.04
N ARG A 680 3.80 -17.65 -8.73
CA ARG A 680 4.93 -18.44 -8.18
C ARG A 680 6.33 -17.90 -8.55
N ASN A 681 6.56 -16.60 -8.37
CA ASN A 681 7.83 -15.91 -8.65
C ASN A 681 8.19 -15.82 -10.15
N TRP A 682 7.24 -16.00 -11.05
CA TRP A 682 7.42 -15.77 -12.48
C TRP A 682 6.57 -14.59 -12.91
N SER A 683 7.14 -13.63 -13.63
CA SER A 683 6.43 -12.57 -14.35
C SER A 683 6.67 -12.72 -15.85
N GLY A 684 5.78 -12.18 -16.67
CA GLY A 684 5.98 -12.18 -18.10
C GLY A 684 5.25 -11.05 -18.79
N GLU A 685 5.75 -10.67 -19.95
CA GLU A 685 5.16 -9.67 -20.81
C GLU A 685 5.39 -10.04 -22.27
N GLY A 686 4.56 -9.50 -23.15
CA GLY A 686 4.77 -9.62 -24.57
C GLY A 686 4.19 -8.43 -25.32
N HIS A 687 4.80 -8.13 -26.43
CA HIS A 687 4.35 -7.11 -27.37
C HIS A 687 4.39 -7.63 -28.79
N LEU A 688 3.53 -7.07 -29.63
CA LEU A 688 3.49 -7.26 -31.06
C LEU A 688 3.07 -5.93 -31.66
N ASP A 689 3.99 -5.26 -32.33
CA ASP A 689 3.82 -3.99 -33.01
C ASP A 689 4.05 -4.20 -34.50
N LEU A 690 3.01 -3.98 -35.30
CA LEU A 690 3.03 -4.02 -36.76
C LEU A 690 2.66 -2.63 -37.25
N ARG A 691 3.58 -1.96 -37.95
CA ARG A 691 3.39 -0.63 -38.47
C ARG A 691 3.78 -0.59 -39.94
N VAL A 692 2.85 -0.20 -40.79
CA VAL A 692 3.06 -0.02 -42.23
C VAL A 692 2.81 1.45 -42.54
N VAL A 693 3.84 2.15 -42.99
CA VAL A 693 3.77 3.56 -43.38
C VAL A 693 4.30 3.68 -44.81
N GLY A 694 3.40 3.97 -45.75
CA GLY A 694 3.71 3.92 -47.18
C GLY A 694 4.29 2.56 -47.56
N ASP A 695 5.53 2.57 -48.01
CA ASP A 695 6.27 1.38 -48.48
C ASP A 695 7.14 0.75 -47.39
N THR A 696 7.16 1.34 -46.19
CA THR A 696 7.93 0.82 -45.06
C THR A 696 7.04 -0.03 -44.16
N THR A 697 7.42 -1.28 -43.94
CA THR A 697 6.79 -2.22 -43.01
C THR A 697 7.73 -2.51 -41.85
N GLU A 698 7.32 -2.13 -40.66
CA GLU A 698 7.98 -2.43 -39.38
C GLU A 698 7.17 -3.50 -38.64
N ILE A 699 7.83 -4.59 -38.24
CA ILE A 699 7.27 -5.65 -37.42
C ILE A 699 8.21 -5.88 -36.25
N ASP A 700 7.75 -5.55 -35.05
CA ASP A 700 8.45 -5.86 -33.80
C ASP A 700 7.55 -6.77 -32.98
N TYR A 701 8.07 -7.92 -32.55
CA TYR A 701 7.40 -8.70 -31.52
C TYR A 701 8.39 -9.23 -30.51
N GLY A 702 7.96 -9.18 -29.25
CA GLY A 702 8.70 -9.66 -28.11
C GLY A 702 7.80 -10.46 -27.19
N ALA A 703 8.32 -11.55 -26.63
CA ALA A 703 7.72 -12.20 -25.48
C ALA A 703 8.84 -12.53 -24.50
N GLN A 704 8.69 -12.15 -23.24
CA GLN A 704 9.64 -12.51 -22.20
C GLN A 704 8.93 -13.02 -20.94
N ALA A 705 9.56 -14.00 -20.30
CA ALA A 705 9.16 -14.53 -19.01
C ALA A 705 10.40 -14.65 -18.13
N GLU A 706 10.33 -14.11 -16.92
CA GLU A 706 11.41 -14.14 -15.95
C GLU A 706 10.92 -14.75 -14.64
N GLY A 707 11.75 -15.58 -14.01
CA GLY A 707 11.45 -16.08 -12.68
C GLY A 707 12.69 -16.35 -11.83
N SER A 708 12.51 -16.28 -10.52
CA SER A 708 13.59 -16.46 -9.54
C SER A 708 13.32 -17.58 -8.53
N SER A 709 14.35 -18.38 -8.25
CA SER A 709 14.31 -19.44 -7.25
C SER A 709 15.68 -19.73 -6.65
N GLN A 710 15.80 -19.66 -5.32
CA GLN A 710 17.02 -20.01 -4.58
C GLN A 710 18.28 -19.29 -5.08
N GLY A 711 18.16 -17.99 -5.41
CA GLY A 711 19.25 -17.17 -5.94
C GLY A 711 19.53 -17.38 -7.43
N TRP A 712 18.90 -18.34 -8.12
CA TRP A 712 18.93 -18.42 -9.59
C TRP A 712 17.83 -17.57 -10.19
N THR A 713 18.17 -16.79 -11.22
CA THR A 713 17.22 -16.12 -12.11
C THR A 713 17.28 -16.78 -13.48
N ALA A 714 16.11 -17.06 -14.04
CA ALA A 714 15.97 -17.59 -15.38
C ALA A 714 15.06 -16.65 -16.17
N LYS A 715 15.55 -16.17 -17.31
CA LYS A 715 14.81 -15.33 -18.26
C LYS A 715 14.74 -16.07 -19.59
N VAL A 716 13.54 -16.18 -20.13
CA VAL A 716 13.27 -16.72 -21.47
C VAL A 716 12.68 -15.59 -22.29
N SER A 717 13.32 -15.22 -23.39
CA SER A 717 12.89 -14.19 -24.33
C SER A 717 12.75 -14.77 -25.74
N ALA A 718 11.85 -14.18 -26.52
CA ALA A 718 11.75 -14.34 -27.95
C ALA A 718 11.53 -12.95 -28.53
N LEU A 719 12.49 -12.42 -29.26
CA LEU A 719 12.42 -11.09 -29.86
C LEU A 719 12.66 -11.19 -31.36
N ARG A 720 11.88 -10.47 -32.15
CA ARG A 720 12.17 -10.27 -33.57
C ARG A 720 11.72 -8.89 -34.01
N GLU A 721 12.65 -8.18 -34.62
CA GLU A 721 12.47 -6.89 -35.24
C GLU A 721 12.75 -7.03 -36.75
N VAL A 722 11.83 -6.54 -37.57
CA VAL A 722 11.90 -6.58 -39.02
C VAL A 722 11.52 -5.20 -39.54
N THR A 723 12.38 -4.61 -40.35
CA THR A 723 12.06 -3.43 -41.15
C THR A 723 12.23 -3.80 -42.62
N VAL A 724 11.16 -3.69 -43.38
CA VAL A 724 11.15 -3.89 -44.84
C VAL A 724 10.85 -2.56 -45.48
N VAL A 725 11.74 -2.07 -46.33
CA VAL A 725 11.48 -0.91 -47.18
C VAL A 725 11.29 -1.43 -48.60
N ASN A 726 10.05 -1.43 -49.07
CA ASN A 726 9.74 -1.81 -50.45
C ASN A 726 10.17 -0.66 -51.37
N SER A 727 10.87 -0.96 -52.46
CA SER A 727 11.24 0.06 -53.45
C SER A 727 10.26 0.02 -54.63
N ASP A 728 9.51 1.10 -54.83
CA ASP A 728 8.61 1.27 -55.98
C ASP A 728 9.34 1.69 -57.29
N ASP A 729 10.66 1.89 -57.24
CA ASP A 729 11.48 2.29 -58.40
C ASP A 729 11.81 1.09 -59.32
N GLU A 730 11.39 1.16 -60.60
CA GLU A 730 11.71 0.17 -61.66
C GLU A 730 13.23 -0.03 -61.89
N ASP A 731 14.09 0.86 -61.36
CA ASP A 731 15.54 0.84 -61.51
C ASP A 731 16.30 0.18 -60.33
N THR A 732 15.62 -0.11 -59.20
CA THR A 732 16.20 -0.83 -58.04
C THR A 732 15.36 -2.07 -57.74
N GLU A 733 15.85 -3.25 -58.11
CA GLU A 733 15.09 -4.51 -58.10
C GLU A 733 14.99 -5.21 -56.72
N ASN A 734 15.50 -4.60 -55.63
CA ASN A 734 15.66 -5.30 -54.35
C ASN A 734 15.07 -4.52 -53.15
N ASP A 735 14.15 -5.17 -52.43
CA ASP A 735 13.61 -4.69 -51.16
C ASP A 735 14.70 -4.70 -50.06
N VAL A 736 14.91 -3.57 -49.40
CA VAL A 736 15.89 -3.47 -48.30
C VAL A 736 15.24 -4.05 -47.04
N THR A 737 15.73 -5.21 -46.60
CA THR A 737 15.22 -5.90 -45.41
C THR A 737 16.26 -5.89 -44.29
N ASN A 738 15.94 -5.27 -43.16
CA ASN A 738 16.70 -5.40 -41.92
C ASN A 738 15.95 -6.34 -40.97
N VAL A 739 16.62 -7.39 -40.49
CA VAL A 739 16.04 -8.36 -39.55
C VAL A 739 17.00 -8.59 -38.40
N THR A 740 16.49 -8.48 -37.17
CA THR A 740 17.17 -8.93 -35.96
C THR A 740 16.25 -9.89 -35.22
N GLU A 741 16.66 -11.14 -35.03
CA GLU A 741 15.85 -12.19 -34.42
C GLU A 741 16.64 -12.95 -33.36
N ARG A 742 16.02 -13.15 -32.18
CA ARG A 742 16.54 -13.85 -31.00
C ARG A 742 15.47 -14.80 -30.45
N ILE A 743 15.36 -16.01 -31.01
CA ILE A 743 14.21 -16.90 -30.73
C ILE A 743 14.60 -18.38 -30.65
N PRO A 744 14.45 -19.04 -29.49
CA PRO A 744 14.36 -18.46 -28.14
C PRO A 744 15.74 -18.03 -27.63
N GLU A 745 15.78 -17.06 -26.73
CA GLU A 745 16.94 -16.67 -25.92
C GLU A 745 16.68 -17.05 -24.46
N LEU A 746 17.57 -17.85 -23.88
CA LEU A 746 17.52 -18.31 -22.50
C LEU A 746 18.72 -17.74 -21.76
N ILE A 747 18.47 -16.95 -20.73
CA ILE A 747 19.49 -16.42 -19.83
C ILE A 747 19.26 -17.03 -18.45
N VAL A 748 20.27 -17.71 -17.93
CA VAL A 748 20.28 -18.27 -16.57
C VAL A 748 21.44 -17.65 -15.81
N SER A 749 21.16 -16.99 -14.70
CA SER A 749 22.20 -16.38 -13.86
C SER A 749 21.96 -16.68 -12.38
N HIS A 750 23.00 -16.56 -11.56
CA HIS A 750 22.88 -16.72 -10.11
C HIS A 750 23.28 -15.43 -9.39
N GLU A 751 22.59 -15.12 -8.29
CA GLU A 751 22.96 -14.11 -7.33
C GLU A 751 24.39 -14.34 -6.84
N ALA A 752 25.12 -13.30 -6.46
CA ALA A 752 26.55 -13.47 -6.25
C ALA A 752 26.87 -14.46 -5.11
N TRP A 753 27.59 -15.55 -5.39
CA TRP A 753 28.12 -16.43 -4.34
C TRP A 753 29.21 -15.69 -3.58
N SER A 754 29.02 -15.53 -2.27
CA SER A 754 30.05 -14.92 -1.41
C SER A 754 31.14 -15.94 -1.06
N LEU A 755 32.36 -15.66 -1.51
CA LEU A 755 33.59 -16.39 -1.20
C LEU A 755 34.53 -15.43 -0.46
N GLY A 756 34.22 -15.18 0.82
CA GLY A 756 34.96 -14.25 1.66
C GLY A 756 34.82 -12.79 1.20
N ALA A 757 35.92 -12.22 0.69
CA ALA A 757 35.96 -10.86 0.15
C ALA A 757 35.49 -10.76 -1.32
N TRP A 758 35.27 -11.90 -1.97
CA TRP A 758 34.89 -12.01 -3.38
C TRP A 758 33.44 -12.46 -3.54
N SER A 759 32.85 -12.05 -4.65
CA SER A 759 31.50 -12.37 -5.07
C SER A 759 31.56 -12.93 -6.49
N VAL A 760 30.96 -14.09 -6.71
CA VAL A 760 31.01 -14.80 -7.99
C VAL A 760 29.61 -14.86 -8.58
N ARG A 761 29.43 -14.29 -9.78
CA ARG A 761 28.17 -14.30 -10.54
C ARG A 761 28.38 -15.07 -11.84
N PRO A 762 27.95 -16.33 -11.92
CA PRO A 762 27.86 -17.03 -13.19
C PRO A 762 26.63 -16.57 -13.97
N SER A 763 26.75 -16.47 -15.29
CA SER A 763 25.61 -16.38 -16.20
C SER A 763 25.86 -17.26 -17.43
N VAL A 764 24.80 -17.88 -17.92
CA VAL A 764 24.80 -18.66 -19.16
C VAL A 764 23.68 -18.13 -20.02
N GLU A 765 23.98 -17.91 -21.28
CA GLU A 765 23.07 -17.39 -22.29
C GLU A 765 23.10 -18.32 -23.49
N ALA A 766 21.94 -18.76 -23.94
CA ALA A 766 21.82 -19.68 -25.06
C ALA A 766 20.63 -19.29 -25.93
N GLY A 767 20.83 -19.21 -27.24
CA GLY A 767 19.72 -18.92 -28.14
C GLY A 767 20.06 -19.09 -29.61
N ARG A 768 19.04 -19.04 -30.46
CA ARG A 768 19.20 -18.97 -31.91
C ARG A 768 19.04 -17.52 -32.34
N TYR A 769 20.07 -17.02 -33.03
CA TYR A 769 20.16 -15.64 -33.46
C TYR A 769 20.19 -15.59 -34.98
N ARG A 770 19.51 -14.61 -35.53
CA ARG A 770 19.52 -14.31 -36.97
C ARG A 770 19.60 -12.80 -37.17
N GLU A 771 20.48 -12.38 -38.06
CA GLU A 771 20.69 -10.98 -38.41
C GLU A 771 20.81 -10.83 -39.93
N GLN A 772 20.16 -9.81 -40.49
CA GLN A 772 20.21 -9.48 -41.90
C GLN A 772 20.19 -7.96 -42.03
N PHE A 773 21.13 -7.39 -42.79
CA PHE A 773 21.16 -5.96 -43.10
C PHE A 773 21.14 -5.74 -44.60
N GLY A 774 20.08 -5.08 -45.07
CA GLY A 774 19.79 -4.87 -46.49
C GLY A 774 19.88 -6.17 -47.32
N ASP A 775 20.63 -6.11 -48.41
CA ASP A 775 20.77 -7.21 -49.39
C ASP A 775 21.74 -8.32 -48.98
N GLN A 776 22.37 -8.23 -47.80
CA GLN A 776 23.29 -9.27 -47.35
C GLN A 776 22.53 -10.57 -46.99
N PRO A 777 23.11 -11.75 -47.24
CA PRO A 777 22.48 -13.00 -46.82
C PRO A 777 22.33 -13.03 -45.30
N ALA A 778 21.19 -13.51 -44.81
CA ALA A 778 20.95 -13.58 -43.37
C ALA A 778 21.99 -14.49 -42.68
N THR A 779 22.68 -13.94 -41.69
CA THR A 779 23.57 -14.68 -40.79
C THR A 779 22.70 -15.37 -39.76
N GLU A 780 22.83 -16.68 -39.61
CA GLU A 780 22.08 -17.46 -38.61
C GLU A 780 23.00 -18.44 -37.87
N ALA A 781 22.95 -18.40 -36.54
CA ALA A 781 23.73 -19.31 -35.69
C ALA A 781 23.05 -19.54 -34.34
N LEU A 782 23.23 -20.76 -33.81
CA LEU A 782 23.05 -21.05 -32.40
C LEU A 782 24.23 -20.42 -31.63
N ARG A 783 23.93 -19.57 -30.66
CA ARG A 783 24.92 -18.93 -29.79
C ARG A 783 24.78 -19.51 -28.39
N LEU A 784 25.91 -19.95 -27.84
CA LEU A 784 26.05 -20.34 -26.44
C LEU A 784 27.15 -19.47 -25.82
N SER A 785 26.80 -18.65 -24.85
CA SER A 785 27.72 -17.80 -24.11
C SER A 785 27.71 -18.16 -22.62
N GLY A 786 28.89 -18.36 -22.06
CA GLY A 786 29.08 -18.50 -20.61
C GLY A 786 29.89 -17.32 -20.11
N ALA A 787 29.42 -16.66 -19.06
CA ALA A 787 30.15 -15.60 -18.39
C ALA A 787 30.32 -15.88 -16.88
N LEU A 788 31.46 -15.47 -16.36
CA LEU A 788 31.80 -15.55 -14.94
C LEU A 788 32.30 -14.18 -14.49
N SER A 789 31.51 -13.47 -13.68
CA SER A 789 31.90 -12.19 -13.10
C SER A 789 32.34 -12.37 -11.65
N LEU A 790 33.54 -11.91 -11.33
CA LEU A 790 34.18 -11.90 -10.03
C LEU A 790 34.25 -10.46 -9.56
N GLY A 791 33.43 -10.06 -8.60
CA GLY A 791 33.52 -8.73 -7.96
C GLY A 791 34.10 -8.85 -6.56
N SER A 792 34.95 -7.94 -6.12
CA SER A 792 35.26 -7.84 -4.68
C SER A 792 34.22 -6.98 -3.97
N LYS A 793 34.15 -7.09 -2.64
CA LYS A 793 33.59 -6.00 -1.84
C LYS A 793 34.41 -4.72 -2.05
N PRO A 794 33.80 -3.53 -1.92
CA PRO A 794 34.56 -2.29 -1.99
C PRO A 794 35.70 -2.30 -0.97
N ILE A 795 36.89 -1.88 -1.40
CA ILE A 795 38.11 -1.85 -0.62
C ILE A 795 38.46 -0.40 -0.36
N ASP A 796 38.36 0.03 0.90
CA ASP A 796 38.76 1.38 1.30
C ASP A 796 40.29 1.47 1.44
N LEU A 797 40.91 2.26 0.57
CA LEU A 797 42.35 2.52 0.55
C LEU A 797 42.57 4.04 0.53
N PHE A 798 43.04 4.60 1.65
CA PHE A 798 43.39 6.03 1.76
C PHE A 798 42.26 6.99 1.32
N ASP A 799 41.06 6.82 1.88
CA ASP A 799 39.82 7.56 1.52
C ASP A 799 39.34 7.35 0.07
N VAL A 800 39.87 6.37 -0.65
CA VAL A 800 39.40 5.94 -1.97
C VAL A 800 38.76 4.57 -1.87
N GLU A 801 37.49 4.48 -2.28
CA GLU A 801 36.74 3.22 -2.34
C GLU A 801 37.01 2.55 -3.70
N LEU A 802 37.67 1.39 -3.70
CA LEU A 802 37.99 0.62 -4.89
C LEU A 802 37.05 -0.57 -5.07
N SER A 803 36.46 -0.71 -6.25
CA SER A 803 35.53 -1.80 -6.60
C SER A 803 35.99 -2.55 -7.85
N PRO A 804 37.02 -3.42 -7.75
CA PRO A 804 37.47 -4.24 -8.86
C PRO A 804 36.46 -5.33 -9.22
N ARG A 805 36.26 -5.53 -10.53
CA ARG A 805 35.40 -6.53 -11.14
C ARG A 805 36.12 -7.15 -12.33
N LEU A 806 36.17 -8.46 -12.36
CA LEU A 806 36.69 -9.24 -13.49
C LEU A 806 35.54 -10.01 -14.11
N THR A 807 35.40 -10.00 -15.42
CA THR A 807 34.37 -10.74 -16.14
C THR A 807 35.05 -11.50 -17.27
N PHE A 808 34.92 -12.83 -17.23
CA PHE A 808 35.32 -13.70 -18.32
C PHE A 808 34.06 -14.08 -19.09
N ARG A 809 34.07 -13.96 -20.41
CA ARG A 809 32.98 -14.42 -21.28
C ARG A 809 33.57 -15.28 -22.38
N ALA A 810 32.96 -16.44 -22.62
CA ALA A 810 33.29 -17.31 -23.73
C ALA A 810 32.01 -17.60 -24.50
N THR A 811 32.00 -17.27 -25.78
CA THR A 811 30.86 -17.42 -26.68
C THR A 811 31.24 -18.33 -27.85
N THR A 812 30.37 -19.27 -28.17
CA THR A 812 30.50 -20.18 -29.32
C THR A 812 29.29 -20.03 -30.21
N TYR A 813 29.52 -19.99 -31.52
CA TYR A 813 28.51 -19.85 -32.57
C TYR A 813 28.54 -21.08 -33.49
N GLU A 814 27.40 -21.73 -33.67
CA GLU A 814 27.26 -22.93 -34.50
C GLU A 814 26.07 -22.79 -35.45
N GLY A 815 26.31 -22.89 -36.76
CA GLY A 815 25.30 -22.76 -37.82
C GLY A 815 25.74 -23.49 -39.10
N ALA A 816 24.84 -23.56 -40.10
CA ALA A 816 25.06 -24.35 -41.31
C ALA A 816 26.34 -23.97 -42.10
N ALA A 817 26.81 -22.73 -41.96
CA ALA A 817 28.03 -22.21 -42.57
C ALA A 817 28.97 -21.48 -41.58
N ILE A 818 28.68 -21.55 -40.27
CA ILE A 818 29.36 -20.75 -39.23
C ILE A 818 29.78 -21.65 -38.08
N GLY A 819 31.09 -21.73 -37.83
CA GLY A 819 31.67 -22.39 -36.67
C GLY A 819 32.77 -21.51 -36.10
N GLN A 820 32.40 -20.61 -35.19
CA GLN A 820 33.30 -19.60 -34.63
C GLN A 820 33.17 -19.54 -33.12
N SER A 821 34.22 -19.10 -32.44
CA SER A 821 34.20 -18.84 -31.01
C SER A 821 34.87 -17.51 -30.74
N SER A 822 34.26 -16.71 -29.88
CA SER A 822 34.85 -15.48 -29.38
C SER A 822 34.97 -15.56 -27.86
N GLY A 823 36.09 -15.12 -27.33
CA GLY A 823 36.32 -15.01 -25.90
C GLY A 823 36.63 -13.56 -25.56
N SER A 824 36.06 -13.06 -24.47
CA SER A 824 36.46 -11.77 -23.93
C SER A 824 36.80 -11.84 -22.45
N PHE A 825 37.80 -11.06 -22.10
CA PHE A 825 38.21 -10.82 -20.73
C PHE A 825 38.07 -9.33 -20.45
N GLN A 826 37.15 -8.99 -19.57
CA GLN A 826 36.91 -7.63 -19.12
C GLN A 826 37.39 -7.48 -17.68
N THR A 827 38.21 -6.47 -17.43
CA THR A 827 38.55 -6.01 -16.07
C THR A 827 38.09 -4.58 -15.92
N THR A 828 37.25 -4.34 -14.90
CA THR A 828 36.77 -3.02 -14.54
C THR A 828 37.25 -2.71 -13.12
N VAL A 829 37.92 -1.58 -12.94
CA VAL A 829 38.30 -1.08 -11.61
C VAL A 829 37.67 0.28 -11.43
N GLY A 830 36.61 0.32 -10.61
CA GLY A 830 36.02 1.57 -10.16
C GLY A 830 36.77 2.10 -8.95
N ALA A 831 37.02 3.41 -8.92
CA ALA A 831 37.59 4.14 -7.82
C ALA A 831 36.71 5.35 -7.51
N ARG A 832 36.27 5.51 -6.26
CA ARG A 832 35.49 6.66 -5.83
C ARG A 832 36.23 7.42 -4.74
N TRP A 833 36.38 8.72 -4.93
CA TRP A 833 36.97 9.65 -3.98
C TRP A 833 36.12 10.91 -3.93
N ARG A 834 35.30 11.05 -2.89
CA ARG A 834 34.36 12.18 -2.71
C ARG A 834 33.44 12.36 -3.93
N ASP A 835 33.57 13.51 -4.61
CA ASP A 835 32.84 13.96 -5.79
C ASP A 835 33.42 13.40 -7.10
N VAL A 836 34.53 12.67 -7.04
CA VAL A 836 35.21 12.10 -8.21
C VAL A 836 35.02 10.58 -8.23
N SER A 837 34.54 10.06 -9.34
CA SER A 837 34.58 8.63 -9.65
C SER A 837 35.41 8.40 -10.90
N ALA A 838 36.19 7.33 -10.92
CA ALA A 838 37.00 6.93 -12.06
C ALA A 838 36.79 5.44 -12.30
N ASN A 839 36.58 5.05 -13.55
CA ASN A 839 36.37 3.68 -13.96
C ASN A 839 37.39 3.33 -15.04
N TYR A 840 38.34 2.48 -14.69
CA TYR A 840 39.24 1.86 -15.65
C TYR A 840 38.59 0.59 -16.18
N ASN A 841 38.45 0.46 -17.51
CA ASN A 841 37.82 -0.67 -18.17
C ASN A 841 38.73 -1.19 -19.28
N LEU A 842 39.25 -2.40 -19.11
CA LEU A 842 40.05 -3.09 -20.11
C LEU A 842 39.27 -4.32 -20.58
N VAL A 843 38.90 -4.34 -21.86
CA VAL A 843 38.27 -5.46 -22.56
C VAL A 843 39.27 -5.99 -23.58
N LEU A 844 39.73 -7.22 -23.36
CA LEU A 844 40.47 -8.00 -24.34
C LEU A 844 39.47 -8.91 -25.06
N VAL A 845 39.49 -8.91 -26.38
CA VAL A 845 38.62 -9.77 -27.20
C VAL A 845 39.51 -10.63 -28.08
N GLN A 846 39.18 -11.91 -28.19
CA GLN A 846 39.86 -12.87 -29.05
C GLN A 846 38.83 -13.65 -29.87
N GLY A 847 38.93 -13.57 -31.20
CA GLY A 847 37.96 -14.13 -32.13
C GLY A 847 36.82 -13.15 -32.41
N ASP A 848 36.16 -13.31 -33.55
CA ASP A 848 35.15 -12.39 -34.04
C ASP A 848 33.73 -12.90 -33.78
N SER A 849 32.79 -11.98 -33.63
CA SER A 849 31.36 -12.30 -33.63
C SER A 849 30.84 -12.30 -35.08
N PRO A 850 30.03 -13.28 -35.49
CA PRO A 850 29.34 -13.23 -36.78
C PRO A 850 28.18 -12.22 -36.79
N PHE A 851 27.77 -11.72 -35.62
CA PHE A 851 26.68 -10.75 -35.45
C PHE A 851 27.21 -9.37 -35.01
N GLU A 852 26.65 -8.30 -35.57
CA GLU A 852 27.02 -6.92 -35.25
C GLU A 852 26.57 -6.55 -33.83
N PHE A 853 25.37 -6.97 -33.42
CA PHE A 853 24.85 -6.70 -32.07
C PHE A 853 25.66 -7.37 -30.93
N ASP A 854 26.48 -8.40 -31.21
CA ASP A 854 27.34 -9.08 -30.22
C ASP A 854 28.84 -8.86 -30.50
N ALA A 855 29.17 -7.96 -31.45
CA ALA A 855 30.54 -7.58 -31.74
C ALA A 855 31.13 -6.81 -30.56
N GLN A 856 32.16 -7.39 -29.93
CA GLN A 856 32.89 -6.73 -28.86
C GLN A 856 34.17 -6.13 -29.40
N ILE A 857 34.37 -4.84 -29.14
CA ILE A 857 35.59 -4.14 -29.51
C ILE A 857 36.56 -4.23 -28.33
N ALA A 858 37.82 -4.57 -28.59
CA ALA A 858 38.86 -4.50 -27.58
C ALA A 858 39.02 -3.04 -27.13
N THR A 859 38.78 -2.77 -25.85
CA THR A 859 38.83 -1.42 -25.29
C THR A 859 39.84 -1.37 -24.16
N HIS A 860 40.57 -0.26 -24.06
CA HIS A 860 41.45 0.02 -22.95
C HIS A 860 41.14 1.44 -22.49
N HIS A 861 40.04 1.61 -21.77
CA HIS A 861 39.44 2.93 -21.55
C HIS A 861 39.47 3.31 -20.07
N LEU A 862 39.97 4.51 -19.76
CA LEU A 862 39.85 5.12 -18.44
C LEU A 862 38.83 6.24 -18.53
N ALA A 863 37.68 6.05 -17.89
CA ALA A 863 36.66 7.08 -17.72
C ALA A 863 36.78 7.71 -16.33
N TRP A 864 36.39 8.98 -16.21
CA TRP A 864 36.17 9.61 -14.92
C TRP A 864 34.99 10.58 -15.00
N THR A 865 34.31 10.68 -13.88
CA THR A 865 33.15 11.53 -13.67
C THR A 865 33.40 12.35 -12.42
N ILE A 866 33.33 13.67 -12.54
CA ILE A 866 33.39 14.59 -11.41
C ILE A 866 32.00 15.16 -11.22
N THR A 867 31.31 14.74 -10.16
CA THR A 867 29.96 15.17 -9.83
C THR A 867 29.97 15.98 -8.56
N ARG A 868 29.58 17.26 -8.63
CA ARG A 868 29.39 18.11 -7.46
C ARG A 868 27.91 18.36 -7.25
N GLN A 869 27.41 17.98 -6.08
CA GLN A 869 26.01 18.19 -5.69
C GLN A 869 25.89 19.40 -4.76
N SER A 870 24.94 20.29 -5.05
CA SER A 870 24.55 21.40 -4.16
C SER A 870 23.03 21.66 -4.23
N ARG A 871 22.57 22.79 -4.81
CA ARG A 871 21.15 23.03 -5.19
C ARG A 871 20.80 22.49 -6.59
N GLY A 872 21.72 21.75 -7.18
CA GLY A 872 21.67 21.15 -8.51
C GLY A 872 22.91 20.30 -8.67
N THR A 873 22.93 19.41 -9.67
CA THR A 873 24.09 18.58 -9.95
C THR A 873 24.86 19.12 -11.14
N LEU A 874 26.19 19.15 -11.00
CA LEU A 874 27.10 19.40 -12.13
C LEU A 874 27.96 18.15 -12.27
N SER A 875 27.88 17.49 -13.42
CA SER A 875 28.71 16.33 -13.76
C SER A 875 29.61 16.64 -14.94
N ILE A 876 30.91 16.38 -14.77
CA ILE A 876 31.89 16.39 -15.85
C ILE A 876 32.32 14.95 -16.09
N ASP A 877 31.87 14.38 -17.20
CA ASP A 877 32.21 13.04 -17.67
C ASP A 877 33.27 13.14 -18.76
N SER A 878 34.35 12.36 -18.65
CA SER A 878 35.42 12.35 -19.63
C SER A 878 36.11 11.00 -19.64
N GLY A 879 36.75 10.68 -20.76
CA GLY A 879 37.49 9.43 -20.89
C GLY A 879 38.67 9.49 -21.85
N ILE A 880 39.59 8.56 -21.66
CA ILE A 880 40.76 8.37 -22.52
C ILE A 880 40.85 6.89 -22.90
N ASN A 881 41.06 6.64 -24.19
CA ASN A 881 41.46 5.33 -24.68
C ASN A 881 43.00 5.18 -24.59
N LEU A 882 43.44 4.33 -23.68
CA LEU A 882 44.83 4.06 -23.31
C LEU A 882 45.55 3.11 -24.29
N TYR A 883 44.92 2.71 -25.40
CA TYR A 883 45.61 2.01 -26.50
C TYR A 883 46.64 2.91 -27.20
N SER A 884 46.51 4.24 -27.07
CA SER A 884 47.50 5.26 -27.48
C SER A 884 48.04 6.01 -26.24
N GLY A 885 49.20 5.61 -25.68
CA GLY A 885 49.84 6.17 -24.45
C GLY A 885 50.39 7.60 -24.61
N VAL A 886 50.82 8.39 -23.61
CA VAL A 886 51.34 8.24 -22.22
C VAL A 886 51.11 9.59 -21.45
N PHE A 887 51.11 9.61 -20.11
CA PHE A 887 50.76 10.76 -19.24
C PHE A 887 51.93 11.33 -18.39
N ASP A 888 51.97 12.64 -18.14
CA ASP A 888 52.62 13.30 -16.97
C ASP A 888 52.00 14.71 -16.71
N PRO A 889 52.00 15.27 -15.48
CA PRO A 889 50.87 16.03 -14.91
C PRO A 889 50.93 17.57 -15.03
N VAL A 890 49.77 18.22 -14.89
CA VAL A 890 49.55 19.68 -15.01
C VAL A 890 49.03 20.31 -13.71
N HIS A 891 49.53 21.51 -13.39
CA HIS A 891 48.91 22.46 -12.46
C HIS A 891 48.14 23.54 -13.23
N ALA A 892 46.85 23.72 -12.93
CA ALA A 892 46.00 24.76 -13.49
C ALA A 892 45.72 25.86 -12.45
N LYS A 893 45.69 27.13 -12.88
CA LYS A 893 45.24 28.27 -12.07
C LYS A 893 44.21 29.07 -12.85
N ILE A 894 43.00 29.16 -12.31
CA ILE A 894 41.87 29.87 -12.90
C ILE A 894 41.74 31.24 -12.23
N SER A 895 41.48 32.28 -13.01
CA SER A 895 41.11 33.60 -12.49
C SER A 895 39.94 34.19 -13.28
N TRP A 896 39.01 34.79 -12.55
CA TRP A 896 37.72 35.30 -13.04
C TRP A 896 37.69 36.82 -12.93
N THR A 897 37.06 37.47 -13.90
CA THR A 897 36.75 38.92 -13.85
C THR A 897 35.25 39.23 -13.96
N ASP A 898 34.45 38.53 -14.80
CA ASP A 898 32.97 38.68 -14.87
C ASP A 898 32.29 37.47 -15.60
N TRP A 899 30.93 37.42 -15.64
CA TRP A 899 30.10 36.30 -16.15
C TRP A 899 30.21 36.00 -17.66
N ALA A 900 30.53 37.00 -18.47
CA ALA A 900 30.66 36.84 -19.94
C ALA A 900 32.10 36.71 -20.42
N ASN A 901 33.10 36.92 -19.55
CA ASN A 901 34.52 36.95 -19.90
C ASN A 901 35.37 36.22 -18.85
N TRP A 902 35.84 35.03 -19.21
CA TRP A 902 36.74 34.22 -18.40
C TRP A 902 38.02 33.91 -19.19
N THR A 903 39.15 33.90 -18.48
CA THR A 903 40.46 33.58 -19.05
C THR A 903 41.04 32.37 -18.34
N LEU A 904 41.13 31.26 -19.08
CA LEU A 904 41.89 30.08 -18.70
C LEU A 904 43.33 30.28 -19.18
N ASP A 905 44.24 30.60 -18.26
CA ASP A 905 45.67 30.60 -18.58
C ASP A 905 46.25 29.22 -18.27
N ALA A 906 46.47 28.44 -19.32
CA ALA A 906 47.02 27.11 -19.22
C ALA A 906 48.14 26.95 -20.25
N LYS A 907 49.30 26.51 -19.74
CA LYS A 907 50.52 26.38 -20.51
C LYS A 907 50.62 24.94 -20.99
N TYR A 908 50.44 24.73 -22.29
CA TYR A 908 50.39 23.40 -22.91
C TYR A 908 51.60 23.15 -23.80
N ILE A 909 52.08 21.90 -23.79
CA ILE A 909 52.82 21.30 -24.89
C ILE A 909 51.97 20.12 -25.32
N LEU A 910 51.28 20.25 -26.45
CA LEU A 910 50.41 19.23 -27.03
C LEU A 910 51.06 18.76 -28.33
N SER A 911 51.45 17.50 -28.39
CA SER A 911 51.53 16.79 -29.66
C SER A 911 50.85 15.44 -29.46
N ASP A 912 49.63 15.36 -29.99
CA ASP A 912 48.82 14.20 -30.36
C ASP A 912 48.40 13.19 -29.26
N VAL A 913 47.45 13.60 -28.40
CA VAL A 913 46.58 12.67 -27.64
C VAL A 913 45.11 13.09 -27.84
N VAL A 914 44.28 12.15 -28.26
CA VAL A 914 42.86 12.37 -28.58
C VAL A 914 42.00 11.95 -27.38
N LEU A 915 41.43 12.94 -26.72
CA LEU A 915 40.43 12.75 -25.65
C LEU A 915 39.15 12.17 -26.32
N ASP A 916 38.52 11.14 -25.73
CA ASP A 916 37.50 10.33 -26.44
C ASP A 916 36.18 11.10 -26.58
N SER A 917 35.67 11.54 -25.44
CA SER A 917 34.62 12.55 -25.35
C SER A 917 34.73 13.28 -24.00
N LEU A 918 34.27 14.52 -23.97
CA LEU A 918 34.06 15.29 -22.75
C LEU A 918 32.58 15.66 -22.74
N LEU A 919 31.81 15.06 -21.83
CA LEU A 919 30.40 15.35 -21.65
C LEU A 919 30.25 16.18 -20.38
N LEU A 920 29.71 17.38 -20.54
CA LEU A 920 29.40 18.26 -19.42
C LEU A 920 27.88 18.28 -19.27
N THR A 921 27.38 17.81 -18.14
CA THR A 921 25.94 17.86 -17.82
C THR A 921 25.70 18.62 -16.55
N GLY A 922 24.54 19.24 -16.45
CA GLY A 922 24.09 19.76 -15.18
C GLY A 922 22.60 19.95 -15.13
N ASP A 923 22.10 19.91 -13.91
CA ASP A 923 20.74 20.29 -13.56
C ASP A 923 20.79 21.38 -12.49
N TRP A 924 19.74 22.19 -12.48
CA TRP A 924 19.47 23.15 -11.44
C TRP A 924 17.97 23.19 -11.20
N GLU A 925 17.57 23.04 -9.95
CA GLU A 925 16.17 23.01 -9.56
C GLU A 925 15.91 23.98 -8.40
N SER A 926 14.75 24.62 -8.47
CA SER A 926 14.20 25.54 -7.47
C SER A 926 12.68 25.42 -7.47
N ASP A 927 12.03 25.97 -6.45
CA ASP A 927 10.57 25.94 -6.32
C ASP A 927 9.80 26.50 -7.54
N ALA A 928 10.44 27.36 -8.36
CA ALA A 928 9.81 28.04 -9.50
C ALA A 928 10.43 27.72 -10.87
N ALA A 929 11.55 27.00 -10.92
CA ALA A 929 12.25 26.74 -12.16
C ALA A 929 13.20 25.54 -12.09
N ARG A 930 13.24 24.81 -13.19
CA ARG A 930 14.15 23.69 -13.44
C ARG A 930 14.88 23.91 -14.76
N LEU A 931 16.18 23.67 -14.77
CA LEU A 931 17.03 23.80 -15.95
C LEU A 931 17.96 22.60 -16.02
N ASP A 932 17.91 21.88 -17.14
CA ASP A 932 18.76 20.74 -17.45
C ASP A 932 19.55 21.04 -18.74
N TRP A 933 20.81 20.63 -18.78
CA TRP A 933 21.66 20.87 -19.94
C TRP A 933 22.73 19.78 -20.12
N SER A 934 23.11 19.55 -21.37
CA SER A 934 24.05 18.51 -21.78
C SER A 934 24.89 19.00 -22.95
N VAL A 935 26.21 19.06 -22.76
CA VAL A 935 27.17 19.59 -23.72
C VAL A 935 28.23 18.51 -24.00
N PRO A 936 28.00 17.64 -25.01
CA PRO A 936 29.00 16.69 -25.46
C PRO A 936 30.05 17.37 -26.34
N TYR A 937 31.33 17.11 -26.08
CA TYR A 937 32.47 17.49 -26.91
C TYR A 937 33.18 16.23 -27.40
N LEU A 938 33.46 16.16 -28.70
CA LEU A 938 34.13 15.04 -29.39
C LEU A 938 35.48 15.54 -29.92
N PRO A 939 36.57 15.41 -29.13
CA PRO A 939 37.88 15.95 -29.46
C PRO A 939 38.49 15.32 -30.73
N ALA A 940 38.23 14.04 -30.98
CA ALA A 940 38.68 13.32 -32.18
C ALA A 940 38.19 13.96 -33.48
N GLU A 941 36.97 14.48 -33.46
CA GLU A 941 36.32 15.14 -34.59
C GLU A 941 36.46 16.67 -34.50
N SER A 942 37.13 17.17 -33.45
CA SER A 942 37.30 18.60 -33.15
C SER A 942 35.98 19.39 -33.22
N ARG A 943 34.89 18.77 -32.75
CA ARG A 943 33.54 19.36 -32.74
C ARG A 943 32.79 19.05 -31.45
N PHE A 944 31.78 19.87 -31.15
CA PHE A 944 30.75 19.51 -30.17
C PHE A 944 29.73 18.56 -30.81
N GLY A 945 29.23 17.61 -30.02
CA GLY A 945 28.00 16.88 -30.36
C GLY A 945 26.78 17.77 -30.17
N THR A 946 25.58 17.19 -30.27
CA THR A 946 24.33 17.93 -30.07
C THR A 946 24.24 18.45 -28.65
N VAL A 947 24.30 19.77 -28.48
CA VAL A 947 24.13 20.39 -27.18
C VAL A 947 22.63 20.53 -26.92
N VAL A 948 22.17 20.05 -25.78
CA VAL A 948 20.77 20.09 -25.37
C VAL A 948 20.62 21.00 -24.17
N PHE A 949 19.66 21.91 -24.23
CA PHE A 949 19.21 22.73 -23.11
C PHE A 949 17.70 22.56 -22.98
N SER A 950 17.23 22.24 -21.78
CA SER A 950 15.81 22.24 -21.44
C SER A 950 15.61 23.05 -20.17
N GLY A 951 14.61 23.92 -20.16
CA GLY A 951 14.31 24.77 -19.01
C GLY A 951 12.81 24.96 -18.89
N LYS A 952 12.29 24.71 -17.70
CA LYS A 952 10.90 25.00 -17.34
C LYS A 952 10.89 26.00 -16.19
N SER A 953 10.08 27.04 -16.31
CA SER A 953 9.82 27.97 -15.22
C SER A 953 8.32 28.12 -15.06
N THR A 954 7.84 27.88 -13.85
CA THR A 954 6.43 27.95 -13.48
C THR A 954 6.28 29.06 -12.47
N SER A 955 5.40 30.01 -12.74
CA SER A 955 5.04 31.08 -11.80
C SER A 955 3.52 31.24 -11.80
N GLU A 956 2.99 31.95 -10.79
CA GLU A 956 1.55 32.18 -10.63
C GLU A 956 0.85 32.73 -11.89
N TRP A 957 1.58 33.47 -12.74
CA TRP A 957 1.02 34.15 -13.92
C TRP A 957 1.67 33.76 -15.24
N VAL A 958 2.85 33.13 -15.21
CA VAL A 958 3.64 32.83 -16.41
C VAL A 958 4.27 31.45 -16.30
N ASN A 959 4.00 30.60 -17.27
CA ASN A 959 4.70 29.34 -17.49
C ASN A 959 5.57 29.48 -18.75
N VAL A 960 6.84 29.10 -18.65
CA VAL A 960 7.78 29.11 -19.78
C VAL A 960 8.46 27.77 -19.90
N ASP A 961 8.39 27.17 -21.07
CA ASP A 961 9.13 25.97 -21.46
C ASP A 961 10.09 26.33 -22.60
N VAL A 962 11.36 26.00 -22.43
CA VAL A 962 12.43 26.25 -23.38
C VAL A 962 13.13 24.94 -23.66
N ASN A 963 13.10 24.48 -24.90
CA ASN A 963 13.86 23.33 -25.35
C ASN A 963 14.70 23.71 -26.56
N ALA A 964 16.02 23.62 -26.43
CA ALA A 964 16.96 23.94 -27.51
C ALA A 964 17.91 22.78 -27.75
N LYS A 965 18.08 22.44 -29.03
CA LYS A 965 19.11 21.55 -29.56
C LYS A 965 19.98 22.35 -30.52
N LEU A 966 21.29 22.28 -30.31
CA LEU A 966 22.29 22.96 -31.11
C LEU A 966 23.17 21.93 -31.81
N ASP A 967 23.10 21.90 -33.14
CA ASP A 967 24.01 21.12 -33.96
C ASP A 967 24.99 22.03 -34.72
N HIS A 968 26.29 21.74 -34.54
CA HIS A 968 27.48 22.21 -35.29
C HIS A 968 28.32 23.40 -34.80
N GLY A 969 29.64 23.21 -35.06
CA GLY A 969 30.73 24.17 -35.24
C GLY A 969 32.12 23.48 -35.20
N MET A 970 32.88 23.45 -36.31
CA MET A 970 34.30 23.03 -36.32
C MET A 970 35.18 24.17 -35.77
N VAL A 971 36.03 23.88 -34.79
CA VAL A 971 36.96 24.89 -34.22
C VAL A 971 38.14 25.11 -35.17
N THR A 972 38.17 26.23 -35.90
CA THR A 972 39.32 26.56 -36.77
C THR A 972 40.41 27.27 -35.96
N VAL A 973 41.46 26.54 -35.57
CA VAL A 973 42.61 27.08 -34.83
C VAL A 973 43.56 27.81 -35.78
N LYS A 974 43.63 29.15 -35.73
CA LYS A 974 44.68 29.94 -36.41
C LYS A 974 45.87 30.16 -35.46
N THR A 975 46.89 29.29 -35.54
CA THR A 975 48.18 29.52 -34.86
C THR A 975 49.07 30.45 -35.70
N LYS A 976 49.66 31.48 -35.07
CA LYS A 976 50.76 32.27 -35.66
C LYS A 976 52.05 31.89 -34.93
N LEU A 977 52.87 31.08 -35.58
CA LEU A 977 54.15 30.57 -35.06
C LEU A 977 55.25 31.64 -35.19
N ASN A 978 55.85 32.04 -34.06
CA ASN A 978 57.17 32.67 -34.05
C ASN A 978 58.01 32.02 -32.95
N GLY A 979 58.95 31.16 -33.35
CA GLY A 979 59.88 30.49 -32.45
C GLY A 979 61.31 31.03 -32.63
N LYS A 980 61.95 31.45 -31.54
CA LYS A 980 63.41 31.62 -31.46
C LYS A 980 63.95 30.50 -30.57
N ILE A 981 64.88 29.71 -31.11
CA ILE A 981 65.42 28.50 -30.46
C ILE A 981 66.52 28.89 -29.47
N SER A 982 66.35 28.46 -28.22
CA SER A 982 67.41 28.33 -27.21
C SER A 982 67.08 27.13 -26.33
N VAL A 983 68.11 26.38 -25.95
CA VAL A 983 68.13 24.96 -25.55
C VAL A 983 67.35 24.62 -24.27
N GLU A 984 66.68 25.57 -23.61
CA GLU A 984 65.98 25.31 -22.34
C GLU A 984 64.56 25.87 -22.21
N ARG A 985 63.92 26.42 -23.25
CA ARG A 985 62.48 26.76 -23.20
C ARG A 985 61.88 27.01 -24.58
N PHE A 986 60.85 26.25 -24.92
CA PHE A 986 59.91 26.58 -26.00
C PHE A 986 58.64 27.19 -25.36
N THR A 987 58.15 28.32 -25.88
CA THR A 987 56.90 28.93 -25.40
C THR A 987 56.03 29.21 -26.61
N LEU A 988 54.80 28.69 -26.58
CA LEU A 988 53.81 28.94 -27.61
C LEU A 988 52.50 29.36 -26.92
N SER A 989 51.91 30.46 -27.39
CA SER A 989 50.67 31.02 -26.85
C SER A 989 49.59 31.01 -27.93
N GLY A 990 48.38 30.57 -27.58
CA GLY A 990 47.23 30.52 -28.46
C GLY A 990 46.02 31.23 -27.85
N LYS A 991 45.17 31.82 -28.69
CA LYS A 991 43.90 32.46 -28.32
C LYS A 991 42.79 31.83 -29.18
N VAL A 992 41.76 31.28 -28.55
CA VAL A 992 40.62 30.64 -29.23
C VAL A 992 39.47 31.65 -29.38
N THR A 993 38.73 31.59 -30.49
CA THR A 993 37.56 32.44 -30.74
C THR A 993 36.49 31.60 -31.45
N PHE A 994 35.25 31.65 -30.98
CA PHE A 994 34.13 30.87 -31.52
C PHE A 994 33.51 31.58 -32.74
N SER A 995 33.18 30.85 -33.81
CA SER A 995 32.49 31.37 -34.99
C SER A 995 31.58 30.31 -35.65
N ASN A 996 30.41 30.72 -36.15
CA ASN A 996 29.38 29.90 -36.81
C ASN A 996 28.73 28.82 -35.93
N VAL A 997 27.97 29.23 -34.92
CA VAL A 997 27.05 28.35 -34.17
C VAL A 997 25.70 28.33 -34.90
N SER A 998 25.19 27.15 -35.25
CA SER A 998 23.86 26.95 -35.84
C SER A 998 22.93 26.21 -34.88
N PHE A 999 21.64 26.57 -34.87
CA PHE A 999 20.61 25.86 -34.12
C PHE A 999 20.03 24.73 -34.99
N SER A 1000 19.78 23.54 -34.43
CA SER A 1000 19.03 22.49 -35.15
C SER A 1000 17.56 22.58 -34.87
N SER A 1001 17.18 22.77 -33.60
CA SER A 1001 15.82 23.11 -33.22
C SER A 1001 15.80 23.93 -31.94
N MET A 1002 15.01 25.00 -31.88
CA MET A 1002 14.71 25.70 -30.63
C MET A 1002 13.21 25.91 -30.53
N THR A 1003 12.59 25.31 -29.52
CA THR A 1003 11.19 25.49 -29.16
C THR A 1003 11.13 26.33 -27.90
N LEU A 1004 10.44 27.47 -27.99
CA LEU A 1004 10.01 28.23 -26.83
C LEU A 1004 8.49 28.13 -26.77
N ALA A 1005 7.94 27.79 -25.61
CA ALA A 1005 6.52 27.92 -25.32
C ALA A 1005 6.39 28.77 -24.06
N SER A 1006 5.46 29.70 -24.08
CA SER A 1006 5.10 30.52 -22.95
C SER A 1006 3.60 30.66 -22.88
N GLU A 1007 3.09 30.59 -21.66
CA GLU A 1007 1.69 30.77 -21.34
C GLU A 1007 1.60 31.83 -20.25
N TYR A 1008 0.83 32.87 -20.50
CA TYR A 1008 0.52 33.90 -19.53
C TYR A 1008 -0.95 33.78 -19.15
N THR A 1009 -1.25 33.77 -17.86
CA THR A 1009 -2.62 33.82 -17.33
C THR A 1009 -2.73 35.05 -16.45
N SER A 1010 -3.83 35.77 -16.53
CA SER A 1010 -4.11 36.94 -15.72
C SER A 1010 -5.11 36.61 -14.59
N PRO A 1011 -5.16 37.40 -13.50
CA PRO A 1011 -6.11 37.18 -12.41
C PRO A 1011 -7.59 37.24 -12.82
N SER A 1012 -7.90 37.82 -13.98
CA SER A 1012 -9.27 37.88 -14.53
C SER A 1012 -9.64 36.65 -15.36
N GLY A 1013 -8.78 35.63 -15.40
CA GLY A 1013 -8.93 34.39 -16.18
C GLY A 1013 -8.49 34.52 -17.63
N TRP A 1014 -8.21 35.73 -18.14
CA TRP A 1014 -7.69 35.87 -19.51
C TRP A 1014 -6.25 35.44 -19.58
N GLY A 1015 -5.89 34.66 -20.59
CA GLY A 1015 -4.53 34.25 -20.85
C GLY A 1015 -4.14 34.29 -22.32
N ALA A 1016 -2.84 34.17 -22.56
CA ALA A 1016 -2.26 34.15 -23.89
C ALA A 1016 -1.20 33.07 -23.97
N THR A 1017 -1.24 32.28 -25.05
CA THR A 1017 -0.20 31.31 -25.38
C THR A 1017 0.66 31.88 -26.50
N LEU A 1018 1.97 31.71 -26.39
CA LEU A 1018 2.94 32.02 -27.43
C LEU A 1018 3.95 30.88 -27.48
N ALA A 1019 4.01 30.16 -28.58
CA ALA A 1019 5.02 29.16 -28.83
C ALA A 1019 5.63 29.32 -30.22
N TRP A 1020 6.93 29.08 -30.33
CA TRP A 1020 7.62 29.12 -31.60
C TRP A 1020 8.71 28.07 -31.65
N THR A 1021 8.80 27.44 -32.80
CA THR A 1021 9.82 26.45 -33.12
C THR A 1021 10.63 26.98 -34.28
N TYR A 1022 11.92 27.20 -34.04
CA TYR A 1022 12.91 27.43 -35.08
C TYR A 1022 13.60 26.12 -35.42
N SER A 1023 13.78 25.83 -36.70
CA SER A 1023 14.55 24.68 -37.15
C SER A 1023 15.57 25.07 -38.22
N GLY A 1024 16.70 24.37 -38.24
CA GLY A 1024 17.77 24.54 -39.23
C GLY A 1024 18.74 25.70 -38.97
N GLY A 1025 19.93 25.60 -39.58
CA GLY A 1025 21.08 26.47 -39.28
C GLY A 1025 20.98 27.94 -39.69
N ALA A 1026 19.93 28.32 -40.42
CA ALA A 1026 19.60 29.72 -40.75
C ALA A 1026 18.53 30.34 -39.82
N LEU A 1027 18.10 29.62 -38.76
CA LEU A 1027 16.99 30.02 -37.88
C LEU A 1027 15.71 30.35 -38.67
N SER A 1028 15.28 29.44 -39.55
CA SER A 1028 13.95 29.53 -40.15
C SER A 1028 12.89 29.21 -39.10
N LEU A 1029 11.89 30.08 -38.99
CA LEU A 1029 10.70 29.85 -38.18
C LEU A 1029 9.86 28.75 -38.85
N ASP A 1030 9.77 27.60 -38.20
CA ASP A 1030 9.12 26.39 -38.73
C ASP A 1030 7.64 26.36 -38.33
N ALA A 1031 7.39 26.60 -37.05
CA ALA A 1031 6.05 26.72 -36.50
C ALA A 1031 5.97 27.93 -35.57
N PHE A 1032 4.87 28.69 -35.69
CA PHE A 1032 4.53 29.78 -34.78
C PHE A 1032 3.10 29.57 -34.33
N ARG A 1033 2.93 29.33 -33.03
CA ARG A 1033 1.65 29.19 -32.37
C ARG A 1033 1.42 30.39 -31.46
N TYR A 1034 0.26 31.01 -31.58
CA TYR A 1034 -0.17 32.03 -30.64
C TYR A 1034 -1.66 31.91 -30.41
N GLY A 1035 -2.11 32.23 -29.21
CA GLY A 1035 -3.51 32.16 -28.88
C GLY A 1035 -3.88 33.02 -27.69
N VAL A 1036 -5.18 33.24 -27.56
CA VAL A 1036 -5.79 33.92 -26.41
C VAL A 1036 -6.83 32.97 -25.86
N PHE A 1037 -6.83 32.78 -24.56
CA PHE A 1037 -7.81 31.97 -23.87
C PHE A 1037 -8.42 32.71 -22.69
N TRP A 1038 -9.52 32.17 -22.20
CA TRP A 1038 -10.22 32.64 -21.03
C TRP A 1038 -10.57 31.43 -20.17
N ASP A 1039 -9.96 31.37 -19.01
CA ASP A 1039 -10.22 30.40 -17.96
C ASP A 1039 -11.40 30.90 -17.12
N VAL A 1040 -12.49 30.15 -17.21
CA VAL A 1040 -13.73 30.42 -16.50
C VAL A 1040 -13.74 29.60 -15.23
N GLY A 1041 -13.40 30.23 -14.11
CA GLY A 1041 -13.44 29.60 -12.78
C GLY A 1041 -12.52 28.40 -12.62
N ASP A 1042 -11.34 28.45 -13.26
CA ASP A 1042 -10.25 27.46 -13.17
C ASP A 1042 -10.63 26.01 -13.54
N CYS A 1043 -11.78 25.81 -14.18
CA CYS A 1043 -12.30 24.49 -14.55
C CYS A 1043 -12.57 24.33 -16.06
N LEU A 1044 -12.87 25.44 -16.75
CA LEU A 1044 -13.16 25.47 -18.19
C LEU A 1044 -12.33 26.54 -18.88
N ARG A 1045 -11.52 26.13 -19.85
CA ARG A 1045 -10.73 27.01 -20.70
C ARG A 1045 -11.39 27.17 -22.05
N ILE A 1046 -11.68 28.38 -22.48
CA ILE A 1046 -12.15 28.67 -23.84
C ILE A 1046 -11.10 29.53 -24.52
N GLY A 1047 -10.54 29.07 -25.63
CA GLY A 1047 -9.49 29.80 -26.32
C GLY A 1047 -9.61 29.79 -27.83
N ILE A 1048 -8.81 30.65 -28.44
CA ILE A 1048 -8.58 30.70 -29.87
C ILE A 1048 -7.08 30.65 -30.05
N ASP A 1049 -6.60 29.58 -30.66
CA ASP A 1049 -5.20 29.43 -31.03
C ASP A 1049 -5.07 29.52 -32.55
N ARG A 1050 -3.90 29.96 -32.98
CA ARG A 1050 -3.42 29.84 -34.34
C ARG A 1050 -2.08 29.16 -34.31
N GLU A 1051 -1.88 28.16 -35.15
CA GLU A 1051 -0.57 27.58 -35.44
C GLU A 1051 -0.34 27.60 -36.95
N SER A 1052 0.69 28.34 -37.37
CA SER A 1052 1.04 28.53 -38.78
C SER A 1052 -0.16 29.05 -39.61
N SER A 1053 -0.76 28.20 -40.46
CA SER A 1053 -1.92 28.54 -41.30
C SER A 1053 -3.28 28.13 -40.72
N GLU A 1054 -3.31 27.45 -39.57
CA GLU A 1054 -4.53 26.91 -38.97
C GLU A 1054 -4.94 27.77 -37.78
N ILE A 1055 -6.20 28.21 -37.73
CA ILE A 1055 -6.81 28.89 -36.58
C ILE A 1055 -7.91 27.96 -36.08
N TRP A 1056 -7.98 27.76 -34.76
CA TRP A 1056 -9.08 27.03 -34.15
C TRP A 1056 -9.53 27.69 -32.85
N VAL A 1057 -10.83 27.65 -32.63
CA VAL A 1057 -11.46 27.89 -31.33
C VAL A 1057 -11.46 26.56 -30.60
N TYR A 1058 -11.17 26.58 -29.31
CA TYR A 1058 -11.26 25.40 -28.46
C TYR A 1058 -11.94 25.68 -27.13
N ALA A 1059 -12.54 24.63 -26.58
CA ALA A 1059 -13.03 24.59 -25.21
C ALA A 1059 -12.47 23.33 -24.55
N SER A 1060 -11.76 23.49 -23.43
CA SER A 1060 -11.08 22.42 -22.70
C SER A 1060 -11.57 22.38 -21.26
N ILE A 1061 -11.91 21.21 -20.76
CA ILE A 1061 -12.12 21.00 -19.32
C ILE A 1061 -10.76 20.73 -18.70
N LEU A 1062 -10.30 21.58 -17.77
CA LEU A 1062 -8.92 21.51 -17.25
C LEU A 1062 -8.67 20.22 -16.44
N ALA A 1063 -9.69 19.74 -15.72
CA ALA A 1063 -9.61 18.49 -14.98
C ALA A 1063 -9.51 17.23 -15.87
N PHE A 1064 -9.88 17.34 -17.15
CA PHE A 1064 -9.82 16.25 -18.12
C PHE A 1064 -9.03 16.71 -19.35
N PRO A 1065 -7.69 16.55 -19.38
CA PRO A 1065 -6.83 17.08 -20.43
C PRO A 1065 -7.22 16.68 -21.86
N GLU A 1066 -7.89 15.54 -22.01
CA GLU A 1066 -8.37 15.03 -23.30
C GLU A 1066 -9.73 15.62 -23.73
N ALA A 1067 -10.49 16.24 -22.82
CA ALA A 1067 -11.82 16.80 -23.10
C ALA A 1067 -11.73 18.19 -23.77
N VAL A 1068 -11.12 18.22 -24.97
CA VAL A 1068 -10.92 19.44 -25.76
C VAL A 1068 -11.79 19.41 -27.02
N LEU A 1069 -12.79 20.28 -27.10
CA LEU A 1069 -13.44 20.62 -28.36
C LEU A 1069 -12.50 21.51 -29.16
N ARG A 1070 -12.13 21.14 -30.39
CA ARG A 1070 -11.41 22.01 -31.33
C ARG A 1070 -12.24 22.24 -32.58
N TYR A 1071 -12.36 23.49 -33.00
CA TYR A 1071 -13.15 23.91 -34.15
C TYR A 1071 -12.39 24.96 -34.97
N ALA A 1072 -12.03 24.66 -36.22
CA ALA A 1072 -11.48 25.65 -37.14
C ALA A 1072 -12.59 26.42 -37.89
N PRO A 1073 -12.67 27.76 -37.80
CA PRO A 1073 -13.64 28.54 -38.56
C PRO A 1073 -13.28 28.70 -40.06
N GLU A 1074 -14.28 28.75 -40.95
CA GLU A 1074 -14.12 28.91 -42.41
C GLU A 1074 -13.48 30.23 -42.85
N SER A 1075 -13.64 31.30 -42.07
CA SER A 1075 -13.02 32.62 -42.30
C SER A 1075 -12.84 33.35 -40.98
N ALA A 1076 -11.61 33.74 -40.65
CA ALA A 1076 -11.32 34.50 -39.43
C ALA A 1076 -10.96 35.96 -39.78
N SER A 1077 -11.84 36.91 -39.46
CA SER A 1077 -11.46 38.32 -39.29
C SER A 1077 -11.69 38.69 -37.83
N VAL A 1078 -10.60 38.87 -37.08
CA VAL A 1078 -10.66 39.34 -35.69
C VAL A 1078 -10.63 40.87 -35.74
N GLN A 1079 -11.75 41.52 -35.43
CA GLN A 1079 -11.76 42.95 -35.07
C GLN A 1079 -11.59 43.04 -33.55
N LEU A 1080 -10.39 43.39 -33.11
CA LEU A 1080 -10.17 43.83 -31.74
C LEU A 1080 -10.80 45.24 -31.62
N GLY A 1081 -11.84 45.37 -30.81
CA GLY A 1081 -12.44 46.67 -30.49
C GLY A 1081 -11.50 47.54 -29.64
N ASP A 1082 -11.72 48.85 -29.68
CA ASP A 1082 -10.86 49.93 -29.15
C ASP A 1082 -10.29 49.71 -27.73
#